data_AF-A0A2C9VIH7-F1
#
_entry.id   AF-A0A2C9VIH7-F1
#
_cell.length_a   1.000
_cell.length_b   1.000
_cell.length_c   1.000
_cell.angle_alpha   90.00
_cell.angle_beta   90.00
_cell.angle_gamma   90.00
#
_symmetry.space_group_name_H-M   'P 1'
#
loop_
_entity.id
_entity.type
_entity.pdbx_description
1 polymer ?
#
loop_
_entity_poly.entity_id
_entity_poly.type
_entity_poly.pdbx_seq_one_letter_code
_entity_poly.pdbx_strand_id
1 'polypeptide(L)'
;MLSSQIQKLNSTKPFSLLPPKPSLSSHGNTFFPTNYKQKKCLPKRNPSLSVRASIIGKAISAIKHHTEAVSVTATVTVKVTVGGLISSIGVTKPLDELTDAIGKSLLLELVSAELDHKTGLEKDTIKAFAHIHLGSHKPGEVKLEANFNVPSGFGEVGAILIENEHHKEVFIESIVLEGFPQGPVTVSCNSWAHSKYDNPNKRIFFTNKSYLPADTPDGLKRLREGELESLRGNGQGERKSFERIYDYDVYNDLGDPDSKEDLARPVLGGKEHPYPRRCRTGRPRTETDPLTETRSGDFYVPRDESFAEVKQASFGINTAKSLLHALVPTIETAIIDDKLGFPYFTAIDQLFNEGIELPKDVEKPWYLQTLLPRTVKAVNETGKEILRFETPELFDRDKFSWFRDEEFSRQTLAGLNPYGIELVTEWPLTSKLDPKIYGPAESAITKEIVEKEIGGFMTVEEAFEKKRLFILDYHDILLPYVAKVRELEGTTLYGSRTLFFLVNDSALMPVAIELTRPQIGDRPQWKTVFTPGHDATSCWLWRMAKAHAIAHDSGIHQLVSHWLRTHCCVEPYIIAANRQLSEMHPIYRLLNPHFRYTMEINALARSKLINAGGIIESTFSPGKYSIELSSVAYDKLWRFDTEALPADLISRGMAVEDPTAKHGLKLAIEDYPFANDGLVLWDAIKQWVTDYVNHYYPEASQVKSDSELQAWWEEVRTKGHEDKKDETWWPVLNTKQDLIQVLATIIWTTSGHHAAVNFGQYVFAGYFPNRPTIARNNMPTEDPAEEDFELFLKKPEKALLQLFPSQQQATKVMAILDVLSSHSPDEEYIGDTWEPSWVADPVIKTAYERFNARLKELEATIDERNNDLKNTNRAGAGVVPYELLKPFSESGVTGKGVPNSISI
;
A
#
# COMPACT_ATOMS: atom_id res chain seq x y z
N MET A 1 14.10 47.04 54.03
CA MET A 1 12.90 46.72 54.85
C MET A 1 12.29 45.48 54.20
N LEU A 2 12.46 44.29 54.81
CA LEU A 2 11.44 43.59 55.63
C LEU A 2 10.09 43.50 54.87
N SER A 3 9.41 42.38 54.65
CA SER A 3 9.46 41.00 55.16
C SER A 3 8.30 40.23 54.49
N SER A 4 8.52 39.05 53.91
CA SER A 4 7.96 37.71 54.25
C SER A 4 6.43 37.49 54.42
N GLN A 5 6.03 36.25 54.05
CA GLN A 5 4.86 35.41 54.46
C GLN A 5 3.79 35.29 53.37
N ILE A 6 3.57 34.14 52.71
CA ILE A 6 3.25 32.75 53.13
C ILE A 6 2.04 32.67 54.06
N GLN A 7 0.92 32.17 53.52
CA GLN A 7 -0.12 31.52 54.30
C GLN A 7 -0.49 30.17 53.69
N LYS A 8 -0.37 29.16 54.55
CA LYS A 8 -0.79 27.76 54.40
C LYS A 8 -2.32 27.65 54.48
N LEU A 9 -2.86 26.63 53.83
CA LEU A 9 -4.11 25.98 54.25
C LEU A 9 -3.83 24.50 54.45
N ASN A 10 -4.22 23.99 55.62
CA ASN A 10 -3.98 22.65 56.10
C ASN A 10 -5.29 22.08 56.68
N SER A 11 -5.42 20.76 56.59
CA SER A 11 -6.39 19.85 57.23
C SER A 11 -7.79 19.74 56.57
N THR A 12 -8.14 18.64 55.87
CA THR A 12 -8.39 17.21 56.27
C THR A 12 -9.68 17.05 57.09
N LYS A 13 -10.60 16.08 56.85
CA LYS A 13 -10.42 14.60 56.74
C LYS A 13 -11.82 13.91 56.44
N PRO A 14 -12.02 12.58 56.47
CA PRO A 14 -12.10 11.67 55.30
C PRO A 14 -13.39 10.79 55.22
N PHE A 15 -13.53 9.95 54.19
CA PHE A 15 -14.19 8.63 54.31
C PHE A 15 -13.55 7.57 53.39
N SER A 16 -13.36 6.42 54.01
CA SER A 16 -12.77 5.09 53.70
C SER A 16 -13.55 4.23 52.67
N LEU A 17 -13.19 3.03 52.17
CA LEU A 17 -12.24 1.95 52.52
C LEU A 17 -12.15 0.92 51.34
N LEU A 18 -11.03 0.20 51.27
CA LEU A 18 -10.72 -0.98 50.42
C LEU A 18 -11.43 -2.28 50.89
N PRO A 19 -11.26 -3.39 50.15
CA PRO A 19 -10.61 -4.56 50.78
C PRO A 19 -9.42 -5.15 49.97
N PRO A 20 -8.56 -5.97 50.60
CA PRO A 20 -7.20 -6.29 50.12
C PRO A 20 -7.05 -7.71 49.56
N LYS A 21 -5.97 -7.97 48.80
CA LYS A 21 -5.38 -9.31 48.64
C LYS A 21 -3.86 -9.29 48.86
N PRO A 22 -3.27 -10.37 49.40
CA PRO A 22 -2.01 -10.30 50.13
C PRO A 22 -0.80 -10.71 49.31
N SER A 23 0.33 -10.08 49.63
CA SER A 23 1.69 -10.54 49.35
C SER A 23 2.21 -11.41 50.51
N LEU A 24 2.98 -12.44 50.22
CA LEU A 24 3.96 -13.00 51.17
C LEU A 24 5.18 -13.55 50.43
N SER A 25 6.32 -12.98 50.79
CA SER A 25 7.67 -13.38 50.44
C SER A 25 8.21 -14.46 51.40
N SER A 26 9.14 -15.27 50.89
CA SER A 26 10.46 -15.59 51.46
C SER A 26 10.83 -17.07 51.65
N HIS A 27 11.94 -17.41 51.00
CA HIS A 27 13.08 -18.24 51.41
C HIS A 27 12.94 -19.75 51.73
N GLY A 28 13.82 -20.52 51.08
CA GLY A 28 14.22 -21.86 51.50
C GLY A 28 15.21 -22.53 50.53
N ASN A 29 16.51 -22.45 50.85
CA ASN A 29 17.66 -23.11 50.20
C ASN A 29 17.50 -24.64 50.04
N THR A 30 18.17 -25.26 49.06
CA THR A 30 19.39 -26.09 49.27
C THR A 30 19.87 -26.84 48.02
N PHE A 31 21.17 -27.17 48.07
CA PHE A 31 22.14 -27.60 47.08
C PHE A 31 22.25 -29.14 46.91
N PHE A 32 22.50 -29.61 45.65
CA PHE A 32 23.44 -30.69 45.18
C PHE A 32 23.28 -32.17 45.70
N PRO A 33 24.00 -33.21 45.17
CA PRO A 33 24.71 -33.42 43.89
C PRO A 33 24.59 -34.85 43.23
N THR A 34 25.10 -34.95 41.99
CA THR A 34 25.86 -36.05 41.30
C THR A 34 25.75 -37.54 41.67
N ASN A 35 25.66 -38.41 40.64
CA ASN A 35 26.70 -39.43 40.26
C ASN A 35 26.24 -40.29 39.06
N TYR A 36 26.90 -40.21 37.89
CA TYR A 36 28.00 -41.08 37.41
C TYR A 36 27.63 -42.55 37.07
N LYS A 37 27.62 -42.90 35.78
CA LYS A 37 28.70 -43.72 35.15
C LYS A 37 28.42 -44.10 33.69
N GLN A 38 29.39 -43.76 32.83
CA GLN A 38 29.66 -44.36 31.53
C GLN A 38 30.10 -45.84 31.67
N LYS A 39 29.86 -46.67 30.65
CA LYS A 39 30.95 -47.28 29.86
C LYS A 39 30.49 -47.96 28.57
N LYS A 40 31.35 -47.78 27.55
CA LYS A 40 31.36 -48.26 26.17
C LYS A 40 31.47 -49.79 26.04
N CYS A 41 31.04 -50.34 24.90
CA CYS A 41 31.89 -51.18 24.02
C CYS A 41 31.22 -51.45 22.64
N LEU A 42 31.96 -51.13 21.57
CA LEU A 42 31.83 -51.60 20.17
C LEU A 42 32.50 -53.00 20.03
N PRO A 43 32.66 -53.61 18.83
CA PRO A 43 31.84 -53.71 17.59
C PRO A 43 31.67 -55.18 17.11
N LYS A 44 30.88 -55.44 16.05
CA LYS A 44 31.17 -56.54 15.09
C LYS A 44 30.42 -56.39 13.76
N ARG A 45 31.01 -57.04 12.75
CA ARG A 45 31.06 -56.80 11.30
C ARG A 45 30.00 -57.57 10.47
N ASN A 46 29.87 -57.12 9.22
CA ASN A 46 29.49 -57.81 7.96
C ASN A 46 27.98 -57.89 7.60
N PRO A 47 27.63 -58.09 6.31
CA PRO A 47 28.14 -57.44 5.09
C PRO A 47 27.01 -57.01 4.12
N SER A 48 27.43 -56.33 3.06
CA SER A 48 26.75 -56.06 1.78
C SER A 48 25.59 -56.98 1.37
N LEU A 49 24.46 -56.38 0.97
CA LEU A 49 23.53 -56.96 0.00
C LEU A 49 22.90 -55.84 -0.85
N SER A 50 23.21 -55.89 -2.13
CA SER A 50 22.63 -55.11 -3.22
C SER A 50 21.13 -55.36 -3.31
N VAL A 51 20.31 -54.31 -3.31
CA VAL A 51 18.91 -54.41 -3.75
C VAL A 51 18.82 -53.85 -5.17
N ARG A 52 18.74 -54.79 -6.11
CA ARG A 52 18.37 -54.59 -7.50
C ARG A 52 16.86 -54.41 -7.56
N ALA A 53 16.42 -53.53 -8.45
CA ALA A 53 15.04 -53.13 -8.71
C ALA A 53 14.00 -54.27 -8.59
N SER A 54 13.01 -54.08 -7.72
CA SER A 54 11.75 -54.85 -7.78
C SER A 54 10.69 -54.01 -8.48
N ILE A 55 10.38 -54.42 -9.70
CA ILE A 55 9.17 -54.06 -10.44
C ILE A 55 7.98 -54.46 -9.55
N ILE A 56 7.30 -53.49 -8.96
CA ILE A 56 5.98 -53.72 -8.36
C ILE A 56 4.99 -53.60 -9.51
N GLY A 57 4.61 -54.76 -10.04
CA GLY A 57 3.53 -54.89 -11.00
C GLY A 57 2.23 -54.40 -10.42
N LYS A 58 1.48 -53.64 -11.23
CA LYS A 58 0.07 -53.31 -11.02
C LYS A 58 -0.73 -54.58 -10.80
N ALA A 59 -1.09 -54.87 -9.56
CA ALA A 59 -2.21 -55.74 -9.25
C ALA A 59 -3.47 -54.85 -9.19
N ILE A 60 -4.13 -54.70 -10.34
CA ILE A 60 -5.51 -54.18 -10.39
C ILE A 60 -6.38 -55.33 -9.87
N SER A 61 -6.75 -55.29 -8.59
CA SER A 61 -7.94 -56.01 -8.16
C SER A 61 -9.13 -55.21 -8.69
N ALA A 62 -9.89 -55.84 -9.59
CA ALA A 62 -11.15 -55.32 -10.08
C ALA A 62 -12.15 -55.25 -8.92
N ILE A 63 -12.19 -54.11 -8.23
CA ILE A 63 -13.34 -53.71 -7.44
C ILE A 63 -14.43 -53.40 -8.45
N LYS A 64 -15.49 -54.23 -8.47
CA LYS A 64 -16.73 -53.89 -9.18
C LYS A 64 -17.28 -52.60 -8.57
N HIS A 65 -17.02 -51.47 -9.22
CA HIS A 65 -17.71 -50.23 -8.89
C HIS A 65 -19.20 -50.40 -9.23
N HIS A 66 -20.05 -50.10 -8.26
CA HIS A 66 -21.48 -50.00 -8.47
C HIS A 66 -21.77 -49.02 -9.61
N THR A 67 -22.51 -49.52 -10.61
CA THR A 67 -22.87 -48.84 -11.86
C THR A 67 -24.11 -47.96 -11.69
N GLU A 68 -24.15 -47.13 -10.66
CA GLU A 68 -25.27 -46.22 -10.42
C GLU A 68 -24.79 -44.77 -10.48
N ALA A 69 -25.61 -43.91 -11.08
CA ALA A 69 -25.38 -42.47 -11.08
C ALA A 69 -25.50 -41.94 -9.65
N VAL A 70 -24.67 -40.95 -9.30
CA VAL A 70 -24.60 -40.37 -7.97
C VAL A 70 -25.45 -39.11 -7.94
N SER A 71 -26.35 -39.02 -6.97
CA SER A 71 -27.07 -37.77 -6.69
C SER A 71 -26.12 -36.79 -6.01
N VAL A 72 -25.90 -35.63 -6.63
CA VAL A 72 -25.01 -34.58 -6.14
C VAL A 72 -25.81 -33.31 -5.95
N THR A 73 -25.67 -32.69 -4.78
CA THR A 73 -26.32 -31.41 -4.47
C THR A 73 -25.27 -30.32 -4.48
N ALA A 74 -25.47 -29.29 -5.30
CA ALA A 74 -24.66 -28.09 -5.31
C ALA A 74 -25.31 -27.01 -4.45
N THR A 75 -24.58 -26.50 -3.46
CA THR A 75 -24.95 -25.31 -2.69
C THR A 75 -24.14 -24.12 -3.20
N VAL A 76 -24.81 -23.12 -3.77
CA VAL A 76 -24.22 -21.85 -4.23
C VAL A 76 -24.47 -20.81 -3.14
N THR A 77 -23.40 -20.21 -2.62
CA THR A 77 -23.48 -19.11 -1.66
C THR A 77 -23.34 -17.79 -2.42
N VAL A 78 -24.36 -16.96 -2.32
CA VAL A 78 -24.47 -15.65 -2.96
C VAL A 78 -24.49 -14.56 -1.89
N LYS A 79 -23.68 -13.50 -2.05
CA LYS A 79 -23.76 -12.33 -1.16
C LYS A 79 -24.90 -11.42 -1.55
N VAL A 80 -25.63 -10.93 -0.55
CA VAL A 80 -26.69 -9.94 -0.72
C VAL A 80 -26.07 -8.56 -0.87
N THR A 81 -26.34 -7.92 -2.00
CA THR A 81 -25.75 -6.64 -2.41
C THR A 81 -26.83 -5.56 -2.52
N VAL A 82 -26.51 -4.32 -2.15
CA VAL A 82 -27.38 -3.14 -2.26
C VAL A 82 -27.76 -2.91 -3.73
N GLY A 83 -29.06 -2.92 -4.03
CA GLY A 83 -29.57 -2.82 -5.39
C GLY A 83 -29.46 -4.10 -6.23
N GLY A 84 -28.78 -5.14 -5.73
CA GLY A 84 -28.73 -6.48 -6.32
C GLY A 84 -30.04 -7.25 -6.20
N LEU A 85 -30.10 -8.43 -6.83
CA LEU A 85 -31.29 -9.31 -6.93
C LEU A 85 -32.00 -9.54 -5.59
N ILE A 86 -31.27 -9.49 -4.48
CA ILE A 86 -31.71 -9.92 -3.15
C ILE A 86 -31.92 -8.74 -2.19
N SER A 87 -31.62 -7.51 -2.60
CA SER A 87 -31.80 -6.30 -1.77
C SER A 87 -33.24 -6.09 -1.29
N SER A 88 -34.24 -6.54 -2.07
CA SER A 88 -35.67 -6.50 -1.71
C SER A 88 -36.14 -7.65 -0.80
N ILE A 89 -35.26 -8.59 -0.46
CA ILE A 89 -35.57 -9.80 0.33
C ILE A 89 -35.38 -9.53 1.84
N GLY A 90 -34.67 -8.44 2.20
CA GLY A 90 -34.38 -8.07 3.59
C GLY A 90 -35.49 -7.37 4.37
N VAL A 91 -36.68 -7.11 3.78
CA VAL A 91 -37.76 -6.37 4.45
C VAL A 91 -39.13 -6.99 4.18
N THR A 92 -39.59 -7.84 5.11
CA THR A 92 -41.00 -8.16 5.40
C THR A 92 -41.96 -8.39 4.22
N LYS A 93 -41.80 -9.47 3.43
CA LYS A 93 -42.87 -9.95 2.52
C LYS A 93 -43.23 -11.43 2.74
N PRO A 94 -44.50 -11.84 2.51
CA PRO A 94 -44.96 -13.22 2.72
C PRO A 94 -44.30 -14.19 1.72
N LEU A 95 -43.95 -15.40 2.19
CA LEU A 95 -43.22 -16.43 1.44
C LEU A 95 -43.93 -16.94 0.17
N ASP A 96 -45.27 -16.86 0.09
CA ASP A 96 -46.04 -17.49 -0.99
C ASP A 96 -46.07 -16.68 -2.31
N GLU A 97 -45.68 -15.40 -2.29
CA GLU A 97 -45.45 -14.60 -3.52
C GLU A 97 -44.00 -14.75 -4.04
N LEU A 98 -43.12 -15.44 -3.29
CA LEU A 98 -41.68 -15.54 -3.56
C LEU A 98 -41.29 -16.71 -4.47
N THR A 99 -42.16 -17.72 -4.59
CA THR A 99 -41.94 -18.94 -5.38
C THR A 99 -42.02 -18.72 -6.89
N ASP A 100 -42.82 -17.75 -7.35
CA ASP A 100 -43.03 -17.49 -8.79
C ASP A 100 -42.02 -16.51 -9.41
N ALA A 101 -41.33 -15.69 -8.60
CA ALA A 101 -40.35 -14.71 -9.10
C ALA A 101 -38.91 -15.24 -9.21
N ILE A 102 -38.62 -16.41 -8.63
CA ILE A 102 -37.26 -16.99 -8.48
C ILE A 102 -37.24 -18.47 -8.91
N GLY A 103 -38.04 -18.82 -9.92
CA GLY A 103 -37.91 -20.08 -10.65
C GLY A 103 -36.83 -19.95 -11.73
N LYS A 104 -35.72 -20.70 -11.62
CA LYS A 104 -34.56 -20.73 -12.55
C LYS A 104 -33.66 -19.49 -12.51
N SER A 105 -33.01 -19.23 -11.38
CA SER A 105 -32.16 -18.03 -11.20
C SER A 105 -30.76 -18.18 -11.79
N LEU A 106 -30.09 -19.30 -11.55
CA LEU A 106 -28.77 -19.62 -12.09
C LEU A 106 -28.79 -21.00 -12.73
N LEU A 107 -28.34 -21.11 -13.98
CA LEU A 107 -28.07 -22.39 -14.63
C LEU A 107 -26.63 -22.78 -14.34
N LEU A 108 -26.43 -23.92 -13.68
CA LEU A 108 -25.12 -24.50 -13.41
C LEU A 108 -24.88 -25.66 -14.37
N GLU A 109 -23.68 -25.73 -14.95
CA GLU A 109 -23.23 -26.85 -15.76
C GLU A 109 -21.93 -27.43 -15.19
N LEU A 110 -21.98 -28.66 -14.72
CA LEU A 110 -20.78 -29.37 -14.25
C LEU A 110 -19.91 -29.75 -15.45
N VAL A 111 -18.62 -29.48 -15.33
CA VAL A 111 -17.60 -29.82 -16.33
C VAL A 111 -16.67 -30.89 -15.78
N SER A 112 -16.45 -31.95 -16.56
CA SER A 112 -15.50 -33.00 -16.20
C SER A 112 -14.06 -32.53 -16.40
N ALA A 113 -13.17 -32.91 -15.48
CA ALA A 113 -11.72 -32.73 -15.63
C ALA A 113 -11.12 -33.67 -16.70
N GLU A 114 -11.86 -34.70 -17.09
CA GLU A 114 -11.40 -35.75 -18.00
C GLU A 114 -12.06 -35.65 -19.38
N LEU A 115 -11.30 -36.03 -20.41
CA LEU A 115 -11.87 -36.30 -21.73
C LEU A 115 -12.67 -37.61 -21.73
N ASP A 116 -13.60 -37.72 -22.66
CA ASP A 116 -14.25 -38.99 -22.97
C ASP A 116 -13.21 -39.95 -23.57
N HIS A 117 -12.96 -41.06 -22.87
CA HIS A 117 -11.95 -42.06 -23.25
C HIS A 117 -12.18 -42.72 -24.62
N LYS A 118 -13.40 -42.65 -25.18
CA LYS A 118 -13.73 -43.25 -26.49
C LYS A 118 -13.51 -42.27 -27.62
N THR A 119 -13.88 -41.01 -27.42
CA THR A 119 -13.84 -39.98 -28.47
C THR A 119 -12.59 -39.11 -28.41
N GLY A 120 -11.94 -39.01 -27.25
CA GLY A 120 -10.85 -38.07 -27.00
C GLY A 120 -11.32 -36.61 -26.96
N LEU A 121 -12.63 -36.35 -26.83
CA LEU A 121 -13.23 -35.03 -26.75
C LEU A 121 -13.74 -34.72 -25.33
N GLU A 122 -14.05 -33.45 -25.06
CA GLU A 122 -14.69 -33.05 -23.81
C GLU A 122 -16.02 -33.78 -23.60
N LYS A 123 -16.30 -34.22 -22.37
CA LYS A 123 -17.58 -34.85 -22.03
C LYS A 123 -18.70 -33.81 -22.04
N ASP A 124 -19.91 -34.24 -22.39
CA ASP A 124 -21.11 -33.40 -22.26
C ASP A 124 -21.29 -32.92 -20.82
N THR A 125 -21.54 -31.61 -20.64
CA THR A 125 -21.80 -31.01 -19.33
C THR A 125 -23.11 -31.49 -18.73
N ILE A 126 -23.21 -31.54 -17.39
CA ILE A 126 -24.45 -31.89 -16.69
C ILE A 126 -25.08 -30.63 -16.14
N LYS A 127 -26.34 -30.37 -16.49
CA LYS A 127 -27.02 -29.11 -16.21
C LYS A 127 -28.05 -29.24 -15.10
N ALA A 128 -28.12 -28.24 -14.23
CA ALA A 128 -29.21 -28.08 -13.28
C ALA A 128 -29.44 -26.60 -12.98
N PHE A 129 -30.69 -26.23 -12.73
CA PHE A 129 -31.02 -24.89 -12.25
C PHE A 129 -30.91 -24.86 -10.72
N ALA A 130 -30.30 -23.81 -10.20
CA ALA A 130 -30.31 -23.53 -8.78
C ALA A 130 -31.60 -22.82 -8.36
N HIS A 131 -32.10 -23.18 -7.19
CA HIS A 131 -33.31 -22.63 -6.57
C HIS A 131 -32.99 -22.15 -5.15
N ILE A 132 -33.72 -21.17 -4.62
CA ILE A 132 -33.50 -20.74 -3.23
C ILE A 132 -33.71 -21.91 -2.27
N HIS A 133 -32.72 -22.17 -1.42
CA HIS A 133 -32.85 -23.14 -0.36
C HIS A 133 -33.80 -22.62 0.72
N LEU A 134 -34.89 -23.33 0.99
CA LEU A 134 -35.85 -22.99 2.04
C LEU A 134 -35.28 -23.40 3.42
N GLY A 135 -34.26 -22.68 3.88
CA GLY A 135 -33.58 -22.93 5.16
C GLY A 135 -33.17 -21.64 5.87
N SER A 136 -32.52 -21.75 7.02
CA SER A 136 -31.99 -20.57 7.72
C SER A 136 -30.78 -20.00 6.98
N HIS A 137 -30.88 -18.75 6.54
CA HIS A 137 -29.79 -18.01 5.92
C HIS A 137 -29.03 -17.19 6.95
N LYS A 138 -27.71 -17.02 6.74
CA LYS A 138 -26.95 -16.03 7.50
C LYS A 138 -27.35 -14.62 7.03
N PRO A 139 -27.35 -13.61 7.91
CA PRO A 139 -27.53 -12.24 7.49
C PRO A 139 -26.49 -11.86 6.41
N GLY A 140 -26.94 -11.33 5.28
CA GLY A 140 -26.07 -10.90 4.18
C GLY A 140 -25.71 -11.97 3.14
N GLU A 141 -26.20 -13.21 3.30
CA GLU A 141 -25.96 -14.31 2.35
C GLU A 141 -27.27 -15.01 1.96
N VAL A 142 -27.35 -15.53 0.74
CA VAL A 142 -28.40 -16.44 0.28
C VAL A 142 -27.78 -17.70 -0.28
N LYS A 143 -28.38 -18.85 0.06
CA LYS A 143 -27.97 -20.15 -0.44
C LYS A 143 -28.96 -20.62 -1.52
N LEU A 144 -28.42 -20.99 -2.67
CA LEU A 144 -29.17 -21.62 -3.75
C LEU A 144 -28.74 -23.09 -3.85
N GLU A 145 -29.68 -23.98 -4.15
CA GLU A 145 -29.44 -25.40 -4.32
C GLU A 145 -29.81 -25.89 -5.72
N ALA A 146 -28.93 -26.69 -6.31
CA ALA A 146 -29.17 -27.41 -7.55
C ALA A 146 -28.88 -28.91 -7.35
N ASN A 147 -29.74 -29.78 -7.87
CA ASN A 147 -29.54 -31.23 -7.76
C ASN A 147 -29.15 -31.81 -9.12
N PHE A 148 -28.06 -32.56 -9.13
CA PHE A 148 -27.49 -33.22 -10.31
C PHE A 148 -27.58 -34.73 -10.15
N ASN A 149 -27.81 -35.42 -11.27
CA ASN A 149 -27.62 -36.86 -11.36
C ASN A 149 -26.36 -37.14 -12.18
N VAL A 150 -25.25 -37.39 -11.51
CA VAL A 150 -23.92 -37.51 -12.13
C VAL A 150 -23.64 -38.97 -12.50
N PRO A 151 -23.54 -39.32 -13.80
CA PRO A 151 -23.30 -40.69 -14.21
C PRO A 151 -21.90 -41.15 -13.79
N SER A 152 -21.75 -42.43 -13.47
CA SER A 152 -20.49 -43.01 -12.98
C SER A 152 -19.30 -42.84 -13.94
N GLY A 153 -19.55 -42.65 -15.24
CA GLY A 153 -18.52 -42.38 -16.26
C GLY A 153 -18.12 -40.90 -16.39
N PHE A 154 -18.74 -39.99 -15.64
CA PHE A 154 -18.47 -38.55 -15.75
C PHE A 154 -17.06 -38.17 -15.29
N GLY A 155 -16.48 -38.89 -14.33
CA GLY A 155 -15.16 -38.57 -13.77
C GLY A 155 -15.21 -37.43 -12.75
N GLU A 156 -14.04 -36.89 -12.41
CA GLU A 156 -13.95 -35.75 -11.47
C GLU A 156 -14.54 -34.46 -12.07
N VAL A 157 -15.24 -33.67 -11.25
CA VAL A 157 -15.67 -32.31 -11.63
C VAL A 157 -14.45 -31.39 -11.54
N GLY A 158 -14.11 -30.72 -12.64
CA GLY A 158 -12.98 -29.79 -12.70
C GLY A 158 -13.37 -28.32 -12.72
N ALA A 159 -14.57 -28.00 -13.21
CA ALA A 159 -15.10 -26.65 -13.26
C ALA A 159 -16.64 -26.64 -13.26
N ILE A 160 -17.21 -25.44 -13.04
CA ILE A 160 -18.64 -25.17 -13.12
C ILE A 160 -18.83 -23.97 -14.05
N LEU A 161 -19.67 -24.13 -15.07
CA LEU A 161 -20.17 -23.01 -15.88
C LEU A 161 -21.45 -22.47 -15.26
N ILE A 162 -21.61 -21.15 -15.23
CA ILE A 162 -22.77 -20.46 -14.68
C ILE A 162 -23.31 -19.47 -15.69
N GLU A 163 -24.60 -19.61 -15.99
CA GLU A 163 -25.39 -18.60 -16.68
C GLU A 163 -26.34 -17.96 -15.69
N ASN A 164 -26.27 -16.64 -15.55
CA ASN A 164 -27.17 -15.87 -14.72
C ASN A 164 -28.38 -15.45 -15.56
N GLU A 165 -29.53 -16.07 -15.28
CA GLU A 165 -30.79 -15.88 -15.98
C GLU A 165 -31.49 -14.55 -15.62
N HIS A 166 -31.02 -13.87 -14.56
CA HIS A 166 -31.56 -12.58 -14.12
C HIS A 166 -30.96 -11.40 -14.89
N HIS A 167 -31.71 -10.29 -14.94
CA HIS A 167 -31.28 -9.01 -15.52
C HIS A 167 -30.29 -8.20 -14.66
N LYS A 168 -29.88 -8.73 -13.51
CA LYS A 168 -28.91 -8.09 -12.62
C LYS A 168 -27.79 -9.06 -12.30
N GLU A 169 -26.59 -8.53 -12.14
CA GLU A 169 -25.44 -9.30 -11.69
C GLU A 169 -25.62 -9.85 -10.26
N VAL A 170 -24.89 -10.92 -9.97
CA VAL A 170 -24.93 -11.64 -8.69
C VAL A 170 -23.51 -11.93 -8.23
N PHE A 171 -23.17 -11.59 -6.99
CA PHE A 171 -21.86 -11.95 -6.41
C PHE A 171 -21.88 -13.37 -5.86
N ILE A 172 -21.09 -14.25 -6.47
CA ILE A 172 -20.97 -15.65 -6.07
C ILE A 172 -19.72 -15.78 -5.20
N GLU A 173 -19.91 -16.17 -3.94
CA GLU A 173 -18.81 -16.37 -3.00
C GLU A 173 -18.20 -17.76 -3.18
N SER A 174 -19.03 -18.81 -3.17
CA SER A 174 -18.55 -20.18 -3.28
C SER A 174 -19.64 -21.14 -3.78
N ILE A 175 -19.20 -22.29 -4.28
CA ILE A 175 -20.05 -23.43 -4.65
C ILE A 175 -19.48 -24.69 -4.00
N VAL A 176 -20.33 -25.43 -3.31
CA VAL A 176 -19.98 -26.70 -2.66
C VAL A 176 -20.83 -27.81 -3.26
N LEU A 177 -20.19 -28.83 -3.83
CA LEU A 177 -20.84 -30.02 -4.35
C LEU A 177 -20.74 -31.15 -3.33
N GLU A 178 -21.87 -31.61 -2.80
CA GLU A 178 -21.95 -32.70 -1.83
C GLU A 178 -22.58 -33.96 -2.46
N GLY A 179 -22.25 -35.13 -1.93
CA GLY A 179 -22.77 -36.43 -2.39
C GLY A 179 -21.75 -37.31 -3.12
N PHE A 180 -20.58 -36.78 -3.46
CA PHE A 180 -19.51 -37.60 -4.02
C PHE A 180 -18.90 -38.55 -2.98
N PRO A 181 -18.55 -39.80 -3.35
CA PRO A 181 -17.92 -40.76 -2.42
C PRO A 181 -16.56 -40.31 -1.85
N GLN A 182 -15.87 -39.44 -2.58
CA GLN A 182 -14.54 -38.92 -2.23
C GLN A 182 -14.60 -37.74 -1.25
N GLY A 183 -15.80 -37.27 -0.90
CA GLY A 183 -16.02 -36.04 -0.14
C GLY A 183 -16.46 -34.86 -1.00
N PRO A 184 -16.78 -33.71 -0.38
CA PRO A 184 -17.29 -32.55 -1.09
C PRO A 184 -16.25 -31.91 -2.01
N VAL A 185 -16.71 -31.32 -3.11
CA VAL A 185 -15.88 -30.52 -4.02
C VAL A 185 -16.21 -29.05 -3.82
N THR A 186 -15.22 -28.25 -3.48
CA THR A 186 -15.38 -26.81 -3.24
C THR A 186 -14.78 -25.99 -4.39
N VAL A 187 -15.54 -24.97 -4.80
CA VAL A 187 -15.19 -23.97 -5.80
C VAL A 187 -15.31 -22.61 -5.14
N SER A 188 -14.18 -21.98 -4.84
CA SER A 188 -14.15 -20.61 -4.33
C SER A 188 -14.24 -19.64 -5.50
N CYS A 189 -15.27 -18.81 -5.53
CA CYS A 189 -15.59 -17.98 -6.70
C CYS A 189 -15.22 -16.52 -6.49
N ASN A 190 -15.68 -15.92 -5.38
CA ASN A 190 -15.49 -14.51 -5.02
C ASN A 190 -15.59 -13.52 -6.20
N SER A 191 -16.61 -13.66 -7.04
CA SER A 191 -16.70 -12.92 -8.30
C SER A 191 -18.14 -12.60 -8.70
N TRP A 192 -18.31 -11.52 -9.46
CA TRP A 192 -19.59 -11.05 -9.98
C TRP A 192 -19.99 -11.79 -11.26
N ALA A 193 -21.03 -12.61 -11.18
CA ALA A 193 -21.67 -13.18 -12.36
C ALA A 193 -22.60 -12.16 -13.01
N HIS A 194 -22.16 -11.59 -14.15
CA HIS A 194 -22.94 -10.67 -14.97
C HIS A 194 -24.26 -11.29 -15.44
N SER A 195 -25.22 -10.45 -15.81
CA SER A 195 -26.46 -10.92 -16.44
C SER A 195 -26.19 -11.47 -17.83
N LYS A 196 -26.86 -12.57 -18.22
CA LYS A 196 -26.80 -13.07 -19.61
C LYS A 196 -27.24 -12.04 -20.67
N TYR A 197 -28.01 -11.03 -20.25
CA TYR A 197 -28.46 -9.94 -21.11
C TYR A 197 -27.41 -8.83 -21.30
N ASP A 198 -26.45 -8.74 -20.37
CA ASP A 198 -25.28 -7.87 -20.49
C ASP A 198 -24.18 -8.56 -21.29
N ASN A 199 -23.93 -9.84 -21.00
CA ASN A 199 -23.00 -10.69 -21.72
C ASN A 199 -23.51 -12.14 -21.77
N PRO A 200 -23.75 -12.73 -22.96
CA PRO A 200 -24.30 -14.08 -23.09
C PRO A 200 -23.29 -15.20 -22.79
N ASN A 201 -21.99 -14.88 -22.63
CA ASN A 201 -20.98 -15.88 -22.33
C ASN A 201 -21.07 -16.33 -20.87
N LYS A 202 -21.15 -17.64 -20.64
CA LYS A 202 -21.20 -18.21 -19.30
C LYS A 202 -19.93 -17.90 -18.52
N ARG A 203 -20.08 -17.63 -17.23
CA ARG A 203 -18.96 -17.55 -16.29
C ARG A 203 -18.44 -18.93 -16.00
N ILE A 204 -17.12 -19.08 -15.93
CA ILE A 204 -16.48 -20.32 -15.50
C ILE A 204 -15.85 -20.13 -14.13
N PHE A 205 -15.94 -21.17 -13.30
CA PHE A 205 -15.27 -21.26 -12.01
C PHE A 205 -14.59 -22.63 -11.89
N PHE A 206 -13.29 -22.62 -11.58
CA PHE A 206 -12.50 -23.84 -11.43
C PHE A 206 -12.50 -24.31 -9.98
N THR A 207 -12.38 -25.62 -9.77
CA THR A 207 -12.19 -26.16 -8.40
C THR A 207 -10.93 -25.60 -7.73
N ASN A 208 -10.86 -25.69 -6.40
CA ASN A 208 -9.73 -25.18 -5.62
C ASN A 208 -8.40 -25.95 -5.81
N LYS A 209 -8.31 -26.85 -6.79
CA LYS A 209 -7.07 -27.56 -7.12
C LYS A 209 -6.18 -26.67 -7.99
N SER A 210 -4.90 -26.58 -7.64
CA SER A 210 -3.90 -25.82 -8.39
C SER A 210 -3.21 -26.70 -9.44
N TYR A 211 -2.99 -26.14 -10.63
CA TYR A 211 -2.32 -26.81 -11.73
C TYR A 211 -1.36 -25.86 -12.46
N LEU A 212 -0.12 -26.32 -12.69
CA LEU A 212 0.72 -25.73 -13.74
C LEU A 212 0.09 -26.00 -15.11
N PRO A 213 0.41 -25.21 -16.16
CA PRO A 213 -0.13 -25.44 -17.50
C PRO A 213 0.08 -26.88 -17.99
N ALA A 214 1.26 -27.45 -17.76
CA ALA A 214 1.60 -28.82 -18.15
C ALA A 214 0.79 -29.90 -17.40
N ASP A 215 0.34 -29.60 -16.19
CA ASP A 215 -0.39 -30.53 -15.31
C ASP A 215 -1.92 -30.34 -15.39
N THR A 216 -2.38 -29.42 -16.24
CA THR A 216 -3.82 -29.14 -16.41
C THR A 216 -4.52 -30.39 -16.96
N PRO A 217 -5.58 -30.88 -16.30
CA PRO A 217 -6.36 -32.01 -16.79
C PRO A 217 -6.86 -31.76 -18.22
N ASP A 218 -6.79 -32.77 -19.08
CA ASP A 218 -7.06 -32.60 -20.52
C ASP A 218 -8.46 -32.03 -20.81
N GLY A 219 -9.47 -32.37 -20.00
CA GLY A 219 -10.83 -31.83 -20.13
C GLY A 219 -10.97 -30.34 -19.79
N LEU A 220 -9.94 -29.72 -19.19
CA LEU A 220 -9.95 -28.32 -18.77
C LEU A 220 -9.05 -27.42 -19.63
N LYS A 221 -8.18 -27.98 -20.48
CA LYS A 221 -7.17 -27.20 -21.23
C LYS A 221 -7.78 -26.09 -22.07
N ARG A 222 -8.83 -26.39 -22.84
CA ARG A 222 -9.53 -25.39 -23.67
C ARG A 222 -10.19 -24.31 -22.83
N LEU A 223 -10.75 -24.67 -21.68
CA LEU A 223 -11.42 -23.74 -20.78
C LEU A 223 -10.42 -22.83 -20.06
N ARG A 224 -9.27 -23.36 -19.67
CA ARG A 224 -8.14 -22.58 -19.12
C ARG A 224 -7.70 -21.49 -20.09
N GLU A 225 -7.47 -21.87 -21.35
CA GLU A 225 -7.02 -20.92 -22.38
C GLU A 225 -8.13 -19.93 -22.78
N GLY A 226 -9.36 -20.40 -22.94
CA GLY A 226 -10.51 -19.55 -23.28
C GLY A 226 -10.83 -18.49 -22.22
N GLU A 227 -10.67 -18.81 -20.92
CA GLU A 227 -10.83 -17.81 -19.85
C GLU A 227 -9.73 -16.74 -19.93
N LEU A 228 -8.48 -17.12 -20.14
CA LEU A 228 -7.39 -16.16 -20.30
C LEU A 228 -7.58 -15.27 -21.54
N GLU A 229 -8.08 -15.82 -22.65
CA GLU A 229 -8.46 -15.03 -23.83
C GLU A 229 -9.58 -14.01 -23.51
N SER A 230 -10.60 -14.44 -22.76
CA SER A 230 -11.69 -13.58 -22.30
C SER A 230 -11.18 -12.42 -21.42
N LEU A 231 -10.29 -12.72 -20.46
CA LEU A 231 -9.70 -11.73 -19.56
C LEU A 231 -8.78 -10.74 -20.28
N ARG A 232 -8.10 -11.16 -21.36
CA ARG A 232 -7.28 -10.26 -22.18
C ARG A 232 -8.12 -9.31 -23.05
N GLY A 233 -9.30 -9.73 -23.46
CA GLY A 233 -10.12 -9.01 -24.43
C GLY A 233 -9.41 -8.82 -25.78
N ASN A 234 -9.77 -7.75 -26.49
CA ASN A 234 -9.29 -7.49 -27.86
C ASN A 234 -8.57 -6.12 -28.04
N GLY A 235 -8.38 -5.37 -26.95
CA GLY A 235 -7.76 -4.05 -26.95
C GLY A 235 -8.59 -2.91 -27.56
N GLN A 236 -9.87 -3.14 -27.87
CA GLN A 236 -10.74 -2.17 -28.54
C GLN A 236 -11.97 -1.83 -27.69
N GLY A 237 -12.65 -0.73 -28.04
CA GLY A 237 -13.90 -0.30 -27.41
C GLY A 237 -13.75 0.32 -26.02
N GLU A 238 -14.80 1.02 -25.59
CA GLU A 238 -14.95 1.53 -24.23
C GLU A 238 -15.37 0.40 -23.30
N ARG A 239 -14.71 0.32 -22.13
CA ARG A 239 -14.99 -0.73 -21.15
C ARG A 239 -16.32 -0.51 -20.44
N LYS A 240 -17.02 -1.60 -20.13
CA LYS A 240 -18.33 -1.59 -19.45
C LYS A 240 -18.21 -2.17 -18.04
N SER A 241 -19.03 -1.69 -17.12
CA SER A 241 -18.91 -2.00 -15.68
C SER A 241 -18.92 -3.49 -15.36
N PHE A 242 -19.65 -4.31 -16.12
CA PHE A 242 -19.73 -5.77 -15.92
C PHE A 242 -18.56 -6.56 -16.55
N GLU A 243 -17.69 -5.92 -17.32
CA GLU A 243 -16.57 -6.58 -18.01
C GLU A 243 -15.43 -6.90 -17.05
N ARG A 244 -14.72 -8.00 -17.33
CA ARG A 244 -13.52 -8.45 -16.61
C ARG A 244 -12.28 -8.39 -17.52
N ILE A 245 -12.17 -7.34 -18.33
CA ILE A 245 -11.11 -7.20 -19.33
C ILE A 245 -9.95 -6.41 -18.75
N TYR A 246 -8.80 -7.06 -18.63
CA TYR A 246 -7.55 -6.48 -18.16
C TYR A 246 -6.67 -6.11 -19.35
N ASP A 247 -6.35 -4.83 -19.50
CA ASP A 247 -5.50 -4.33 -20.58
C ASP A 247 -4.78 -3.04 -20.17
N TYR A 248 -3.79 -2.63 -20.95
CA TYR A 248 -2.90 -1.52 -20.64
C TYR A 248 -3.23 -0.26 -21.42
N ASP A 249 -3.04 0.90 -20.80
CA ASP A 249 -2.97 2.19 -21.47
C ASP A 249 -2.02 3.12 -20.68
N VAL A 250 -1.62 4.23 -21.30
CA VAL A 250 -0.77 5.26 -20.70
C VAL A 250 -1.62 6.19 -19.83
N TYR A 251 -1.00 6.98 -18.94
CA TYR A 251 -1.70 8.00 -18.16
C TYR A 251 -1.97 9.23 -19.03
N ASN A 252 -2.98 9.11 -19.88
CA ASN A 252 -3.53 10.17 -20.74
C ASN A 252 -4.93 10.59 -20.29
N ASP A 253 -5.37 10.17 -19.10
CA ASP A 253 -6.69 10.44 -18.53
C ASP A 253 -6.64 11.43 -17.35
N LEU A 254 -5.49 12.09 -17.11
CA LEU A 254 -5.29 13.03 -16.00
C LEU A 254 -5.67 14.48 -16.35
N GLY A 255 -5.48 14.90 -17.61
CA GLY A 255 -5.80 16.24 -18.09
C GLY A 255 -7.25 16.39 -18.52
N ASP A 256 -7.76 17.63 -18.52
CA ASP A 256 -9.13 17.97 -18.96
C ASP A 256 -9.16 19.17 -19.93
N PRO A 257 -8.48 19.06 -21.09
CA PRO A 257 -8.28 20.19 -22.01
C PRO A 257 -9.58 20.70 -22.66
N ASP A 258 -10.61 19.85 -22.80
CA ASP A 258 -11.93 20.24 -23.31
C ASP A 258 -12.68 21.17 -22.36
N SER A 259 -12.48 21.00 -21.04
CA SER A 259 -13.04 21.91 -20.03
C SER A 259 -12.32 23.25 -20.02
N LYS A 260 -10.98 23.23 -19.96
CA LYS A 260 -10.12 24.42 -20.02
C LYS A 260 -8.69 24.07 -20.47
N GLU A 261 -8.07 24.96 -21.24
CA GLU A 261 -6.69 24.77 -21.75
C GLU A 261 -5.65 24.62 -20.63
N ASP A 262 -5.83 25.29 -19.49
CA ASP A 262 -4.93 25.22 -18.32
C ASP A 262 -4.99 23.87 -17.57
N LEU A 263 -5.99 23.04 -17.88
CA LEU A 263 -6.14 21.68 -17.37
C LEU A 263 -5.52 20.62 -18.29
N ALA A 264 -4.89 21.01 -19.41
CA ALA A 264 -4.09 20.10 -20.21
C ALA A 264 -2.88 19.57 -19.41
N ARG A 265 -2.57 18.28 -19.55
CA ARG A 265 -1.43 17.63 -18.89
C ARG A 265 -0.68 16.75 -19.90
N PRO A 266 0.64 16.58 -19.76
CA PRO A 266 1.38 15.67 -20.62
C PRO A 266 0.91 14.23 -20.43
N VAL A 267 0.89 13.46 -21.51
CA VAL A 267 0.70 12.02 -21.46
C VAL A 267 1.93 11.37 -20.81
N LEU A 268 1.71 10.54 -19.78
CA LEU A 268 2.78 9.80 -19.12
C LEU A 268 2.75 8.33 -19.53
N GLY A 269 3.85 7.85 -20.08
CA GLY A 269 3.99 6.59 -20.78
C GLY A 269 4.51 6.84 -22.19
N GLY A 270 5.76 6.45 -22.46
CA GLY A 270 6.49 6.72 -23.68
C GLY A 270 7.91 7.23 -23.42
N LYS A 271 8.57 7.77 -24.44
CA LYS A 271 9.98 8.19 -24.34
C LYS A 271 10.20 9.52 -23.62
N GLU A 272 9.29 10.48 -23.79
CA GLU A 272 9.43 11.83 -23.22
C GLU A 272 9.10 11.85 -21.73
N HIS A 273 8.07 11.09 -21.35
CA HIS A 273 7.65 10.90 -19.96
C HIS A 273 7.50 9.40 -19.66
N PRO A 274 8.60 8.66 -19.46
CA PRO A 274 8.54 7.23 -19.11
C PRO A 274 7.66 6.99 -17.90
N TYR A 275 6.78 5.98 -17.97
CA TYR A 275 5.87 5.67 -16.85
C TYR A 275 5.33 4.23 -16.90
N PRO A 276 5.01 3.61 -15.75
CA PRO A 276 4.22 2.38 -15.73
C PRO A 276 2.88 2.55 -16.46
N ARG A 277 2.36 1.47 -17.05
CA ARG A 277 1.01 1.47 -17.65
C ARG A 277 -0.06 1.29 -16.57
N ARG A 278 -1.25 1.82 -16.85
CA ARG A 278 -2.46 1.69 -16.03
C ARG A 278 -3.52 0.82 -16.73
N CYS A 279 -4.60 0.51 -16.04
CA CYS A 279 -5.76 -0.18 -16.61
C CYS A 279 -6.40 0.65 -17.74
N ARG A 280 -6.51 0.05 -18.93
CA ARG A 280 -7.20 0.64 -20.09
C ARG A 280 -8.69 0.79 -19.82
N THR A 281 -9.20 2.00 -19.98
CA THR A 281 -10.63 2.34 -19.83
C THR A 281 -11.32 2.51 -21.18
N GLY A 282 -10.61 3.01 -22.18
CA GLY A 282 -11.07 3.06 -23.57
C GLY A 282 -12.19 4.07 -23.84
N ARG A 283 -12.36 5.09 -22.98
CA ARG A 283 -13.28 6.20 -23.23
C ARG A 283 -12.82 6.98 -24.47
N PRO A 284 -13.71 7.77 -25.09
CA PRO A 284 -13.34 8.60 -26.24
C PRO A 284 -12.17 9.54 -25.96
N ARG A 285 -11.46 9.94 -27.02
CA ARG A 285 -10.46 11.01 -26.95
C ARG A 285 -11.12 12.39 -26.83
N THR A 286 -10.43 13.34 -26.21
CA THR A 286 -10.90 14.72 -26.11
C THR A 286 -10.96 15.38 -27.49
N GLU A 287 -11.82 16.38 -27.65
CA GLU A 287 -11.96 17.11 -28.92
C GLU A 287 -10.74 18.00 -29.20
N THR A 288 -10.18 18.59 -28.14
CA THR A 288 -9.06 19.54 -28.20
C THR A 288 -7.68 18.86 -28.28
N ASP A 289 -7.49 17.69 -27.67
CA ASP A 289 -6.27 16.91 -27.74
C ASP A 289 -6.55 15.42 -28.00
N PRO A 290 -6.30 14.90 -29.22
CA PRO A 290 -6.58 13.51 -29.56
C PRO A 290 -5.68 12.49 -28.84
N LEU A 291 -4.64 12.93 -28.12
CA LEU A 291 -3.82 12.06 -27.27
C LEU A 291 -4.40 11.87 -25.87
N THR A 292 -5.25 12.79 -25.42
CA THR A 292 -5.90 12.77 -24.09
C THR A 292 -7.23 12.00 -24.14
N GLU A 293 -7.46 11.15 -23.15
CA GLU A 293 -8.73 10.44 -22.93
C GLU A 293 -9.71 11.34 -22.16
N THR A 294 -10.99 11.34 -22.57
CA THR A 294 -12.06 12.08 -21.87
C THR A 294 -12.22 11.61 -20.43
N ARG A 295 -12.65 12.53 -19.55
CA ARG A 295 -12.82 12.29 -18.11
C ARG A 295 -14.28 12.08 -17.68
N SER A 296 -15.19 11.83 -18.62
CA SER A 296 -16.61 11.59 -18.34
C SER A 296 -16.88 10.18 -17.80
N GLY A 297 -17.93 10.03 -16.98
CA GLY A 297 -18.37 8.74 -16.46
C GLY A 297 -17.50 8.20 -15.32
N ASP A 298 -17.68 6.93 -14.99
CA ASP A 298 -16.87 6.24 -13.99
C ASP A 298 -15.57 5.71 -14.61
N PHE A 299 -14.50 5.70 -13.81
CA PHE A 299 -13.21 5.17 -14.24
C PHE A 299 -13.25 3.65 -14.11
N TYR A 300 -13.39 2.97 -15.25
CA TYR A 300 -13.48 1.51 -15.29
C TYR A 300 -12.29 0.83 -14.60
N VAL A 301 -12.62 -0.22 -13.85
CA VAL A 301 -11.73 -1.34 -13.53
C VAL A 301 -12.48 -2.64 -13.82
N PRO A 302 -11.78 -3.76 -14.06
CA PRO A 302 -12.41 -5.07 -14.17
C PRO A 302 -13.33 -5.35 -12.99
N ARG A 303 -14.52 -5.89 -13.26
CA ARG A 303 -15.64 -5.92 -12.30
C ARG A 303 -15.29 -6.49 -10.92
N ASP A 304 -14.38 -7.47 -10.89
CA ASP A 304 -13.95 -8.15 -9.66
C ASP A 304 -12.88 -7.36 -8.87
N GLU A 305 -12.26 -6.35 -9.46
CA GLU A 305 -11.33 -5.42 -8.80
C GLU A 305 -12.05 -4.31 -8.05
N SER A 306 -13.32 -4.06 -8.39
CA SER A 306 -14.12 -3.03 -7.73
C SER A 306 -14.31 -3.36 -6.26
N PHE A 307 -14.28 -2.31 -5.43
CA PHE A 307 -14.47 -2.44 -3.99
C PHE A 307 -15.74 -3.21 -3.63
N ALA A 308 -15.66 -4.07 -2.61
CA ALA A 308 -16.85 -4.64 -1.99
C ALA A 308 -17.68 -3.54 -1.34
N GLU A 309 -18.97 -3.77 -1.13
CA GLU A 309 -19.88 -2.73 -0.61
C GLU A 309 -19.46 -2.17 0.75
N VAL A 310 -18.93 -3.02 1.64
CA VAL A 310 -18.41 -2.59 2.94
C VAL A 310 -17.23 -1.63 2.76
N LYS A 311 -16.27 -1.98 1.90
CA LYS A 311 -15.17 -1.09 1.50
C LYS A 311 -15.66 0.14 0.75
N GLN A 312 -16.70 0.06 -0.09
CA GLN A 312 -17.28 1.23 -0.76
C GLN A 312 -17.91 2.23 0.21
N ALA A 313 -18.60 1.70 1.24
CA ALA A 313 -19.21 2.48 2.31
C ALA A 313 -18.16 3.10 3.24
N SER A 314 -17.00 2.45 3.39
CA SER A 314 -15.92 2.91 4.26
C SER A 314 -14.87 3.78 3.53
N PHE A 315 -14.58 3.52 2.25
CA PHE A 315 -13.47 4.11 1.48
C PHE A 315 -13.80 4.43 0.02
N GLY A 316 -14.44 3.51 -0.69
CA GLY A 316 -14.24 3.37 -2.13
C GLY A 316 -14.96 4.33 -3.06
N ILE A 317 -16.28 4.36 -3.03
CA ILE A 317 -17.06 5.12 -4.03
C ILE A 317 -17.98 6.14 -3.36
N ASN A 318 -18.28 6.00 -2.08
CA ASN A 318 -19.03 7.03 -1.36
C ASN A 318 -18.13 7.84 -0.44
N THR A 319 -17.13 7.27 0.24
CA THR A 319 -16.27 8.08 1.14
C THR A 319 -15.30 8.96 0.37
N ALA A 320 -14.33 8.41 -0.36
CA ALA A 320 -13.37 9.22 -1.13
C ALA A 320 -14.07 10.07 -2.20
N LYS A 321 -14.98 9.47 -2.99
CA LYS A 321 -15.76 10.22 -3.99
C LYS A 321 -16.60 11.32 -3.35
N SER A 322 -17.33 11.10 -2.24
CA SER A 322 -18.14 12.18 -1.63
C SER A 322 -17.30 13.17 -0.82
N LEU A 323 -16.14 12.78 -0.30
CA LEU A 323 -15.20 13.73 0.29
C LEU A 323 -14.69 14.70 -0.79
N LEU A 324 -14.40 14.18 -1.98
CA LEU A 324 -13.92 14.94 -3.13
C LEU A 324 -15.03 15.73 -3.82
N HIS A 325 -16.24 15.17 -3.92
CA HIS A 325 -17.39 15.80 -4.57
C HIS A 325 -18.19 16.74 -3.65
N ALA A 326 -18.18 16.52 -2.34
CA ALA A 326 -18.99 17.28 -1.39
C ALA A 326 -18.14 18.01 -0.34
N LEU A 327 -17.19 17.35 0.33
CA LEU A 327 -16.43 18.00 1.41
C LEU A 327 -15.43 19.04 0.89
N VAL A 328 -14.66 18.74 -0.16
CA VAL A 328 -13.68 19.68 -0.72
C VAL A 328 -14.35 20.99 -1.19
N PRO A 329 -15.42 20.97 -2.01
CA PRO A 329 -16.15 22.20 -2.34
C PRO A 329 -16.76 22.90 -1.12
N THR A 330 -17.18 22.14 -0.10
CA THR A 330 -17.69 22.72 1.16
C THR A 330 -16.58 23.45 1.93
N ILE A 331 -15.37 22.91 1.97
CA ILE A 331 -14.19 23.56 2.56
C ILE A 331 -13.86 24.84 1.78
N GLU A 332 -13.87 24.78 0.45
CA GLU A 332 -13.63 25.95 -0.42
C GLU A 332 -14.68 27.05 -0.21
N THR A 333 -15.93 26.67 0.03
CA THR A 333 -17.00 27.62 0.36
C THR A 333 -16.86 28.19 1.77
N ALA A 334 -16.42 27.38 2.74
CA ALA A 334 -16.17 27.81 4.12
C ALA A 334 -14.97 28.77 4.21
N ILE A 335 -13.95 28.53 3.39
CA ILE A 335 -12.68 29.26 3.36
C ILE A 335 -12.53 29.86 1.96
N ILE A 336 -13.24 30.97 1.74
CA ILE A 336 -13.38 31.64 0.44
C ILE A 336 -12.03 32.12 -0.12
N ASP A 337 -11.16 32.65 0.75
CA ASP A 337 -9.82 33.07 0.37
C ASP A 337 -8.85 31.88 0.41
N ASP A 338 -8.56 31.33 -0.76
CA ASP A 338 -7.67 30.19 -0.97
C ASP A 338 -6.20 30.48 -0.60
N LYS A 339 -5.84 31.76 -0.50
CA LYS A 339 -4.50 32.24 -0.11
C LYS A 339 -4.40 32.59 1.37
N LEU A 340 -5.51 32.57 2.12
CA LEU A 340 -5.54 32.96 3.52
C LEU A 340 -4.68 32.03 4.37
N GLY A 341 -3.59 32.56 4.93
CA GLY A 341 -2.75 31.87 5.90
C GLY A 341 -3.36 31.84 7.30
N PHE A 342 -2.72 31.09 8.21
CA PHE A 342 -3.09 31.14 9.62
C PHE A 342 -2.52 32.41 10.28
N PRO A 343 -3.32 33.13 11.08
CA PRO A 343 -2.88 34.39 11.70
C PRO A 343 -1.89 34.19 12.86
N TYR A 344 -1.91 33.03 13.52
CA TYR A 344 -1.05 32.64 14.65
C TYR A 344 -1.11 31.11 14.84
N PHE A 345 -0.14 30.52 15.56
CA PHE A 345 -0.08 29.06 15.75
C PHE A 345 -1.31 28.47 16.47
N THR A 346 -1.91 29.18 17.42
CA THR A 346 -3.13 28.69 18.09
C THR A 346 -4.34 28.60 17.16
N ALA A 347 -4.36 29.27 16.00
CA ALA A 347 -5.40 29.08 14.99
C ALA A 347 -5.26 27.73 14.28
N ILE A 348 -4.06 27.15 14.24
CA ILE A 348 -3.84 25.78 13.77
C ILE A 348 -4.40 24.81 14.81
N ASP A 349 -4.12 25.05 16.10
CA ASP A 349 -4.66 24.23 17.19
C ASP A 349 -6.20 24.21 17.22
N GLN A 350 -6.85 25.30 16.75
CA GLN A 350 -8.30 25.38 16.66
C GLN A 350 -8.90 24.35 15.70
N LEU A 351 -8.17 23.87 14.68
CA LEU A 351 -8.62 22.79 13.80
C LEU A 351 -8.95 21.49 14.55
N PHE A 352 -8.29 21.26 15.69
CA PHE A 352 -8.45 20.08 16.52
C PHE A 352 -9.39 20.31 17.71
N ASN A 353 -9.39 21.53 18.28
CA ASN A 353 -10.16 21.85 19.47
C ASN A 353 -11.60 22.30 19.15
N GLU A 354 -11.74 23.26 18.25
CA GLU A 354 -13.00 23.93 17.90
C GLU A 354 -13.56 23.44 16.56
N GLY A 355 -12.68 23.19 15.58
CA GLY A 355 -13.01 22.82 14.21
C GLY A 355 -13.47 24.00 13.35
N ILE A 356 -13.86 23.69 12.11
CA ILE A 356 -14.33 24.65 11.10
C ILE A 356 -15.84 24.46 10.93
N GLU A 357 -16.61 25.55 11.04
CA GLU A 357 -18.05 25.53 10.77
C GLU A 357 -18.30 25.34 9.27
N LEU A 358 -19.05 24.28 8.91
CA LEU A 358 -19.39 24.00 7.52
C LEU A 358 -20.67 24.75 7.09
N PRO A 359 -20.66 25.51 5.98
CA PRO A 359 -21.77 26.36 5.51
C PRO A 359 -23.12 25.62 5.46
N LYS A 360 -24.21 26.23 5.93
CA LYS A 360 -25.55 25.58 5.96
C LYS A 360 -26.24 25.48 4.61
N ASP A 361 -25.90 26.37 3.66
CA ASP A 361 -26.62 26.57 2.40
C ASP A 361 -26.05 25.76 1.22
N VAL A 362 -24.99 24.98 1.45
CA VAL A 362 -24.47 24.02 0.47
C VAL A 362 -25.35 22.77 0.57
N GLU A 363 -25.80 22.20 -0.56
CA GLU A 363 -26.44 20.88 -0.56
C GLU A 363 -25.47 19.86 0.02
N LYS A 364 -25.63 19.54 1.29
CA LYS A 364 -24.81 18.55 1.97
C LYS A 364 -25.45 17.19 1.83
N PRO A 365 -24.67 16.16 1.46
CA PRO A 365 -25.15 14.82 1.63
C PRO A 365 -25.39 14.54 3.12
N TRP A 366 -26.59 14.07 3.48
CA TRP A 366 -27.00 13.74 4.85
C TRP A 366 -26.07 12.74 5.57
N TYR A 367 -25.16 12.12 4.83
CA TYR A 367 -24.24 11.07 5.28
C TYR A 367 -22.79 11.56 5.53
N LEU A 368 -22.46 12.86 5.44
CA LEU A 368 -21.08 13.32 5.75
C LEU A 368 -20.59 12.92 7.15
N GLN A 369 -21.49 12.97 8.15
CA GLN A 369 -21.20 12.49 9.52
C GLN A 369 -20.96 10.97 9.60
N THR A 370 -21.61 10.19 8.73
CA THR A 370 -21.40 8.74 8.68
C THR A 370 -20.12 8.36 7.93
N LEU A 371 -19.61 9.22 7.04
CA LEU A 371 -18.39 8.98 6.25
C LEU A 371 -17.11 9.34 6.99
N LEU A 372 -17.15 10.41 7.78
CA LEU A 372 -16.04 10.90 8.58
C LEU A 372 -16.45 11.01 10.06
N PRO A 373 -16.88 9.93 10.73
CA PRO A 373 -17.39 10.02 12.09
C PRO A 373 -16.33 10.50 13.10
N ARG A 374 -15.03 10.34 12.78
CA ARG A 374 -13.92 10.86 13.57
C ARG A 374 -13.79 12.38 13.45
N THR A 375 -13.97 12.93 12.25
CA THR A 375 -13.64 14.33 11.96
C THR A 375 -14.84 15.25 11.74
N VAL A 376 -16.02 14.75 11.35
CA VAL A 376 -17.24 15.55 11.20
C VAL A 376 -18.16 15.31 12.40
N LYS A 377 -18.37 16.33 13.23
CA LYS A 377 -19.16 16.24 14.47
C LYS A 377 -20.39 17.16 14.39
N ALA A 378 -21.57 16.62 14.71
CA ALA A 378 -22.80 17.38 14.85
C ALA A 378 -22.85 18.09 16.20
N VAL A 379 -23.17 19.39 16.21
CA VAL A 379 -23.43 20.12 17.46
C VAL A 379 -24.93 20.09 17.74
N ASN A 380 -25.33 19.15 18.60
CA ASN A 380 -26.72 18.86 18.96
C ASN A 380 -27.52 20.09 19.44
N GLU A 381 -26.85 21.11 20.00
CA GLU A 381 -27.49 22.31 20.56
C GLU A 381 -27.78 23.42 19.53
N THR A 382 -27.05 23.45 18.40
CA THR A 382 -27.14 24.55 17.40
C THR A 382 -27.52 24.10 15.99
N GLY A 383 -27.58 22.78 15.75
CA GLY A 383 -27.79 22.21 14.42
C GLY A 383 -26.67 22.55 13.43
N LYS A 384 -25.50 22.97 13.93
CA LYS A 384 -24.30 23.26 13.12
C LYS A 384 -23.47 21.98 12.97
N GLU A 385 -22.85 21.84 11.80
CA GLU A 385 -21.88 20.78 11.54
C GLU A 385 -20.47 21.37 11.55
N ILE A 386 -19.57 20.69 12.26
CA ILE A 386 -18.20 21.12 12.44
C ILE A 386 -17.27 20.05 11.87
N LEU A 387 -16.32 20.46 11.03
CA LEU A 387 -15.15 19.67 10.67
C LEU A 387 -14.05 19.90 11.71
N ARG A 388 -13.86 18.94 12.61
CA ARG A 388 -12.89 18.97 13.70
C ARG A 388 -12.00 17.73 13.67
N PHE A 389 -10.70 17.94 13.47
CA PHE A 389 -9.73 16.87 13.36
C PHE A 389 -9.35 16.25 14.71
N GLU A 390 -8.92 15.00 14.71
CA GLU A 390 -8.36 14.35 15.90
C GLU A 390 -6.89 14.74 16.07
N THR A 391 -6.45 15.00 17.30
CA THR A 391 -5.05 15.36 17.54
C THR A 391 -4.14 14.17 17.24
N PRO A 392 -3.10 14.31 16.37
CA PRO A 392 -2.15 13.23 16.12
C PRO A 392 -1.35 12.86 17.38
N GLU A 393 -1.06 11.56 17.56
CA GLU A 393 -0.40 11.05 18.76
C GLU A 393 0.97 11.72 19.03
N LEU A 394 1.74 12.00 17.97
CA LEU A 394 3.02 12.72 18.07
C LEU A 394 2.86 14.07 18.79
N PHE A 395 1.81 14.80 18.45
CA PHE A 395 1.54 16.13 19.00
C PHE A 395 0.89 16.06 20.39
N ASP A 396 0.08 15.03 20.66
CA ASP A 396 -0.51 14.78 21.98
C ASP A 396 0.56 14.47 23.04
N ARG A 397 1.59 13.69 22.66
CA ARG A 397 2.72 13.35 23.54
C ARG A 397 3.69 14.51 23.77
N ASP A 398 4.07 15.22 22.71
CA ASP A 398 4.96 16.38 22.78
C ASP A 398 4.55 17.44 21.74
N LYS A 399 3.87 18.49 22.24
CA LYS A 399 3.39 19.62 21.44
C LYS A 399 4.50 20.39 20.70
N PHE A 400 5.75 20.26 21.17
CA PHE A 400 6.90 20.97 20.61
C PHE A 400 7.83 20.06 19.80
N SER A 401 7.48 18.78 19.64
CA SER A 401 8.28 17.79 18.91
C SER A 401 8.69 18.29 17.52
N TRP A 402 7.75 18.85 16.76
CA TRP A 402 7.97 19.39 15.41
C TRP A 402 9.01 20.51 15.32
N PHE A 403 9.26 21.25 16.41
CA PHE A 403 10.28 22.30 16.43
C PHE A 403 11.70 21.73 16.55
N ARG A 404 11.85 20.51 17.07
CA ARG A 404 13.13 19.93 17.48
C ARG A 404 13.91 19.38 16.29
N ASP A 405 15.23 19.46 16.40
CA ASP A 405 16.15 18.95 15.36
C ASP A 405 16.29 17.43 15.43
N GLU A 406 16.15 16.88 16.63
CA GLU A 406 16.15 15.45 16.89
C GLU A 406 14.95 14.77 16.24
N GLU A 407 13.75 15.35 16.35
CA GLU A 407 12.55 14.77 15.73
C GLU A 407 12.58 14.92 14.20
N PHE A 408 13.05 16.06 13.69
CA PHE A 408 13.31 16.25 12.25
C PHE A 408 14.22 15.15 11.69
N SER A 409 15.29 14.81 12.42
CA SER A 409 16.24 13.78 12.00
C SER A 409 15.70 12.37 12.21
N ARG A 410 15.03 12.10 13.33
CA ARG A 410 14.46 10.78 13.66
C ARG A 410 13.42 10.33 12.64
N GLN A 411 12.59 11.26 12.13
CA GLN A 411 11.57 10.93 11.12
C GLN A 411 12.15 10.44 9.79
N THR A 412 13.44 10.67 9.51
CA THR A 412 14.11 10.07 8.34
C THR A 412 14.33 8.56 8.48
N LEU A 413 14.31 8.03 9.71
CA LEU A 413 14.49 6.60 10.02
C LEU A 413 13.19 5.92 10.48
N ALA A 414 12.30 6.69 11.11
CA ALA A 414 11.15 6.19 11.85
C ALA A 414 9.90 7.06 11.70
N GLY A 415 9.84 7.85 10.63
CA GLY A 415 8.70 8.67 10.24
C GLY A 415 8.02 8.15 8.99
N LEU A 416 7.37 9.06 8.26
CA LEU A 416 6.52 8.74 7.11
C LEU A 416 7.29 8.38 5.81
N ASN A 417 8.53 8.86 5.66
CA ASN A 417 9.36 8.57 4.48
C ASN A 417 10.71 7.97 4.86
N PRO A 418 10.73 6.75 5.41
CA PRO A 418 11.98 6.13 5.83
C PRO A 418 12.86 5.68 4.66
N TYR A 419 12.42 5.84 3.40
CA TYR A 419 13.19 5.44 2.21
C TYR A 419 14.12 6.53 1.67
N GLY A 420 13.98 7.78 2.11
CA GLY A 420 14.69 8.90 1.49
C GLY A 420 16.16 9.02 1.87
N ILE A 421 16.55 8.55 3.05
CA ILE A 421 17.90 8.79 3.59
C ILE A 421 18.95 7.86 2.96
N GLU A 422 20.11 8.42 2.65
CA GLU A 422 21.23 7.71 2.02
C GLU A 422 22.53 7.97 2.78
N LEU A 423 23.47 7.03 2.69
CA LEU A 423 24.85 7.24 3.13
C LEU A 423 25.57 8.17 2.15
N VAL A 424 26.32 9.15 2.67
CA VAL A 424 27.20 9.97 1.83
C VAL A 424 28.37 9.10 1.34
N THR A 425 28.41 8.85 0.03
CA THR A 425 29.43 8.00 -0.63
C THR A 425 30.47 8.78 -1.40
N GLU A 426 30.28 10.09 -1.59
CA GLU A 426 31.21 10.99 -2.27
C GLU A 426 31.35 12.30 -1.48
N TRP A 427 32.57 12.82 -1.40
CA TRP A 427 32.87 14.11 -0.76
C TRP A 427 33.96 14.86 -1.57
N PRO A 428 33.78 16.17 -1.88
CA PRO A 428 32.62 17.01 -1.58
C PRO A 428 31.36 16.60 -2.34
N LEU A 429 30.19 17.02 -1.87
CA LEU A 429 28.91 16.75 -2.53
C LEU A 429 28.84 17.49 -3.87
N THR A 430 28.37 16.81 -4.92
CA THR A 430 28.24 17.38 -6.27
C THR A 430 26.93 16.99 -6.95
N SER A 431 26.43 17.85 -7.84
CA SER A 431 25.29 17.61 -8.71
C SER A 431 25.72 16.93 -10.01
N LYS A 432 24.85 16.05 -10.53
CA LYS A 432 25.00 15.39 -11.84
C LYS A 432 24.31 16.17 -12.97
N LEU A 433 23.66 17.28 -12.66
CA LEU A 433 22.99 18.14 -13.64
C LEU A 433 23.99 18.92 -14.49
N ASP A 434 23.61 19.29 -15.72
CA ASP A 434 24.48 20.05 -16.63
C ASP A 434 24.83 21.42 -16.03
N PRO A 435 26.11 21.68 -15.70
CA PRO A 435 26.50 22.93 -15.06
C PRO A 435 26.34 24.16 -15.97
N LYS A 436 26.21 23.97 -17.29
CA LYS A 436 25.89 25.07 -18.22
C LYS A 436 24.46 25.58 -18.07
N ILE A 437 23.56 24.73 -17.58
CA ILE A 437 22.14 25.05 -17.38
C ILE A 437 21.91 25.43 -15.92
N TYR A 438 22.48 24.66 -15.00
CA TYR A 438 22.15 24.73 -13.57
C TYR A 438 23.27 25.32 -12.70
N GLY A 439 24.33 25.87 -13.29
CA GLY A 439 25.44 26.46 -12.55
C GLY A 439 26.42 25.43 -11.97
N PRO A 440 27.40 25.85 -11.16
CA PRO A 440 28.43 24.97 -10.61
C PRO A 440 27.85 23.75 -9.89
N ALA A 441 28.44 22.58 -10.16
CA ALA A 441 27.99 21.30 -9.66
C ALA A 441 28.26 21.12 -8.16
N GLU A 442 29.28 21.80 -7.63
CA GLU A 442 29.70 21.69 -6.24
C GLU A 442 28.62 22.22 -5.28
N SER A 443 28.34 21.46 -4.24
CA SER A 443 27.50 21.91 -3.12
C SER A 443 28.18 23.05 -2.37
N ALA A 444 27.37 23.97 -1.85
CA ALA A 444 27.81 25.00 -0.93
C ALA A 444 28.04 24.47 0.50
N ILE A 445 27.70 23.21 0.79
CA ILE A 445 28.02 22.57 2.08
C ILE A 445 29.53 22.26 2.09
N THR A 446 30.30 23.10 2.78
CA THR A 446 31.75 22.96 2.86
C THR A 446 32.18 22.15 4.08
N LYS A 447 33.44 21.67 4.03
CA LYS A 447 34.09 21.00 5.16
C LYS A 447 34.04 21.85 6.43
N GLU A 448 34.34 23.13 6.31
CA GLU A 448 34.39 24.06 7.44
C GLU A 448 33.03 24.21 8.13
N ILE A 449 31.93 24.21 7.34
CA ILE A 449 30.57 24.22 7.88
C ILE A 449 30.31 22.94 8.66
N VAL A 450 30.60 21.78 8.06
CA VAL A 450 30.33 20.49 8.72
C VAL A 450 31.15 20.34 10.00
N GLU A 451 32.46 20.61 9.96
CA GLU A 451 33.34 20.50 11.14
C GLU A 451 32.92 21.41 12.29
N LYS A 452 32.41 22.60 11.96
CA LYS A 452 31.85 23.53 12.96
C LYS A 452 30.61 22.94 13.63
N GLU A 453 29.66 22.43 12.86
CA GLU A 453 28.37 21.95 13.39
C GLU A 453 28.49 20.56 14.06
N ILE A 454 29.43 19.71 13.65
CA ILE A 454 29.77 18.48 14.40
C ILE A 454 30.60 18.75 15.66
N GLY A 455 30.93 20.01 15.97
CA GLY A 455 31.42 20.43 17.28
C GLY A 455 32.69 19.71 17.77
N GLY A 456 33.56 19.28 16.85
CA GLY A 456 34.82 18.61 17.19
C GLY A 456 34.70 17.13 17.58
N PHE A 457 33.56 16.45 17.33
CA PHE A 457 33.45 15.00 17.49
C PHE A 457 34.50 14.23 16.67
N MET A 458 34.75 14.69 15.45
CA MET A 458 35.79 14.22 14.53
C MET A 458 35.94 15.20 13.36
N THR A 459 36.92 14.97 12.49
CA THR A 459 37.03 15.67 11.19
C THR A 459 36.02 15.12 10.18
N VAL A 460 35.76 15.88 9.11
CA VAL A 460 34.89 15.41 8.02
C VAL A 460 35.46 14.17 7.33
N GLU A 461 36.77 14.11 7.13
CA GLU A 461 37.43 12.94 6.55
C GLU A 461 37.22 11.69 7.42
N GLU A 462 37.39 11.82 8.73
CA GLU A 462 37.11 10.71 9.66
C GLU A 462 35.63 10.32 9.67
N ALA A 463 34.71 11.29 9.61
CA ALA A 463 33.27 11.03 9.56
C ALA A 463 32.89 10.28 8.26
N PHE A 464 33.46 10.69 7.13
CA PHE A 464 33.26 10.05 5.84
C PHE A 464 33.85 8.63 5.82
N GLU A 465 35.10 8.44 6.25
CA GLU A 465 35.75 7.13 6.35
C GLU A 465 34.99 6.17 7.28
N LYS A 466 34.46 6.68 8.39
CA LYS A 466 33.67 5.92 9.37
C LYS A 466 32.19 5.81 8.98
N LYS A 467 31.78 6.27 7.80
CA LYS A 467 30.40 6.21 7.30
C LYS A 467 29.37 6.83 8.25
N ARG A 468 29.69 8.01 8.78
CA ARG A 468 28.85 8.76 9.74
C ARG A 468 28.11 9.95 9.13
N LEU A 469 28.24 10.20 7.83
CA LEU A 469 27.54 11.26 7.12
C LEU A 469 26.40 10.67 6.28
N PHE A 470 25.20 11.20 6.46
CA PHE A 470 23.99 10.77 5.77
C PHE A 470 23.28 11.96 5.14
N ILE A 471 22.50 11.74 4.09
CA ILE A 471 21.91 12.81 3.31
C ILE A 471 20.50 12.48 2.84
N LEU A 472 19.64 13.50 2.82
CA LEU A 472 18.48 13.57 1.92
C LEU A 472 18.87 14.47 0.75
N ASP A 473 19.11 13.90 -0.43
CA ASP A 473 19.50 14.65 -1.63
C ASP A 473 18.36 14.71 -2.65
N TYR A 474 17.59 15.79 -2.58
CA TYR A 474 16.53 16.09 -3.55
C TYR A 474 16.93 17.17 -4.55
N HIS A 475 18.22 17.55 -4.59
CA HIS A 475 18.67 18.63 -5.44
C HIS A 475 18.47 18.31 -6.91
N ASP A 476 18.98 17.17 -7.37
CA ASP A 476 19.01 16.85 -8.81
C ASP A 476 17.62 16.54 -9.38
N ILE A 477 16.72 15.99 -8.55
CA ILE A 477 15.34 15.70 -8.96
C ILE A 477 14.45 16.95 -8.96
N LEU A 478 14.66 17.88 -8.02
CA LEU A 478 13.79 19.07 -7.88
C LEU A 478 14.30 20.29 -8.63
N LEU A 479 15.61 20.51 -8.75
CA LEU A 479 16.18 21.72 -9.34
C LEU A 479 15.65 22.02 -10.76
N PRO A 480 15.46 21.03 -11.66
CA PRO A 480 14.86 21.24 -12.99
C PRO A 480 13.42 21.79 -12.95
N TYR A 481 12.70 21.58 -11.86
CA TYR A 481 11.31 22.02 -11.68
C TYR A 481 11.20 23.39 -11.01
N VAL A 482 12.27 23.90 -10.38
CA VAL A 482 12.21 25.11 -9.56
C VAL A 482 11.72 26.33 -10.35
N ALA A 483 12.27 26.56 -11.55
CA ALA A 483 11.91 27.74 -12.35
C ALA A 483 10.41 27.74 -12.71
N LYS A 484 9.92 26.63 -13.25
CA LYS A 484 8.53 26.50 -13.69
C LYS A 484 7.52 26.46 -12.55
N VAL A 485 7.88 25.90 -11.39
CA VAL A 485 7.00 25.92 -10.20
C VAL A 485 6.86 27.33 -9.65
N ARG A 486 7.93 28.14 -9.68
CA ARG A 486 7.91 29.52 -9.18
C ARG A 486 7.15 30.51 -10.08
N GLU A 487 6.69 30.07 -11.25
CA GLU A 487 5.71 30.81 -12.05
C GLU A 487 4.28 30.64 -11.51
N LEU A 488 4.04 29.65 -10.65
CA LEU A 488 2.75 29.41 -10.01
C LEU A 488 2.60 30.30 -8.77
N GLU A 489 1.38 30.78 -8.51
CA GLU A 489 1.09 31.54 -7.31
C GLU A 489 0.94 30.63 -6.08
N GLY A 490 1.27 31.17 -4.90
CA GLY A 490 0.99 30.50 -3.63
C GLY A 490 1.81 29.23 -3.37
N THR A 491 2.91 29.04 -4.08
CA THR A 491 3.86 27.92 -3.91
C THR A 491 5.28 28.36 -4.24
N THR A 492 6.27 27.63 -3.76
CA THR A 492 7.65 27.71 -4.21
C THR A 492 8.35 26.36 -4.10
N LEU A 493 9.52 26.26 -4.72
CA LEU A 493 10.39 25.07 -4.69
C LEU A 493 11.86 25.48 -4.67
N TYR A 494 12.71 24.61 -4.14
CA TYR A 494 14.16 24.66 -4.31
C TYR A 494 14.70 23.26 -4.68
N GLY A 495 15.86 23.21 -5.32
CA GLY A 495 16.72 22.03 -5.20
C GLY A 495 17.29 22.01 -3.78
N SER A 496 17.13 20.89 -3.05
CA SER A 496 17.53 20.84 -1.64
C SER A 496 18.39 19.64 -1.27
N ARG A 497 19.38 19.87 -0.41
CA ARG A 497 20.13 18.82 0.30
C ARG A 497 20.03 19.02 1.79
N THR A 498 19.82 17.94 2.54
CA THR A 498 19.90 17.96 4.01
C THR A 498 20.94 16.97 4.46
N LEU A 499 22.01 17.45 5.11
CA LEU A 499 23.10 16.63 5.63
C LEU A 499 22.88 16.32 7.11
N PHE A 500 23.16 15.08 7.50
CA PHE A 500 23.07 14.58 8.86
C PHE A 500 24.40 13.92 9.28
N PHE A 501 24.68 13.96 10.58
CA PHE A 501 25.80 13.28 11.21
C PHE A 501 25.29 12.24 12.23
N LEU A 502 25.84 11.03 12.18
CA LEU A 502 25.49 9.95 13.09
C LEU A 502 26.29 10.02 14.40
N VAL A 503 25.59 10.43 15.46
CA VAL A 503 26.10 10.56 16.82
C VAL A 503 25.96 9.23 17.55
N ASN A 504 27.04 8.78 18.19
CA ASN A 504 27.09 7.58 19.03
C ASN A 504 26.50 6.31 18.38
N ASP A 505 26.61 6.18 17.07
CA ASP A 505 26.14 5.02 16.27
C ASP A 505 24.62 4.79 16.28
N SER A 506 23.83 5.75 16.79
CA SER A 506 22.37 5.58 16.94
C SER A 506 21.55 6.77 16.44
N ALA A 507 21.88 7.99 16.89
CA ALA A 507 21.03 9.16 16.63
C ALA A 507 21.58 10.02 15.51
N LEU A 508 20.71 10.45 14.59
CA LEU A 508 21.06 11.43 13.57
C LEU A 508 20.90 12.85 14.10
N MET A 509 21.92 13.67 13.86
CA MET A 509 21.91 15.11 14.13
C MET A 509 21.92 15.85 12.79
N PRO A 510 21.02 16.83 12.56
CA PRO A 510 21.03 17.57 11.32
C PRO A 510 22.18 18.59 11.36
N VAL A 511 22.94 18.67 10.27
CA VAL A 511 24.16 19.49 10.15
C VAL A 511 23.88 20.74 9.33
N ALA A 512 23.28 20.56 8.16
CA ALA A 512 23.10 21.63 7.19
C ALA A 512 21.94 21.35 6.24
N ILE A 513 21.26 22.41 5.81
CA ILE A 513 20.29 22.40 4.70
C ILE A 513 20.79 23.36 3.63
N GLU A 514 21.06 22.84 2.44
CA GLU A 514 21.34 23.63 1.24
C GLU A 514 20.04 23.82 0.45
N LEU A 515 19.72 25.08 0.10
CA LEU A 515 18.62 25.42 -0.80
C LEU A 515 19.17 26.13 -2.03
N THR A 516 18.75 25.69 -3.21
CA THR A 516 19.22 26.19 -4.51
C THR A 516 18.05 26.62 -5.41
N ARG A 517 18.12 27.84 -5.92
CA ARG A 517 17.35 28.34 -7.06
C ARG A 517 18.28 28.38 -8.28
N PRO A 518 17.92 27.80 -9.43
CA PRO A 518 18.72 27.93 -10.65
C PRO A 518 18.72 29.39 -11.14
N GLN A 519 19.46 29.67 -12.22
CA GLN A 519 19.29 30.94 -12.90
C GLN A 519 17.85 31.05 -13.44
N ILE A 520 17.18 32.19 -13.22
CA ILE A 520 15.83 32.47 -13.72
C ILE A 520 15.85 33.84 -14.40
N GLY A 521 15.77 33.85 -15.73
CA GLY A 521 15.95 35.06 -16.53
C GLY A 521 17.32 35.70 -16.25
N ASP A 522 17.33 36.99 -15.92
CA ASP A 522 18.54 37.74 -15.57
C ASP A 522 18.98 37.54 -14.11
N ARG A 523 18.19 36.85 -13.27
CA ARG A 523 18.56 36.60 -11.88
C ARG A 523 19.58 35.46 -11.84
N PRO A 524 20.79 35.69 -11.28
CA PRO A 524 21.81 34.66 -11.20
C PRO A 524 21.36 33.49 -10.33
N GLN A 525 22.06 32.36 -10.39
CA GLN A 525 21.83 31.27 -9.44
C GLN A 525 21.92 31.80 -8.01
N TRP A 526 20.99 31.34 -7.16
CA TRP A 526 21.08 31.53 -5.71
C TRP A 526 21.22 30.17 -5.03
N LYS A 527 22.21 30.04 -4.15
CA LYS A 527 22.55 28.82 -3.44
C LYS A 527 23.02 29.21 -2.05
N THR A 528 22.40 28.67 -1.01
CA THR A 528 22.73 29.05 0.38
C THR A 528 22.57 27.86 1.32
N VAL A 529 23.47 27.79 2.31
CA VAL A 529 23.46 26.79 3.38
C VAL A 529 22.95 27.40 4.67
N PHE A 530 22.02 26.72 5.31
CA PHE A 530 21.49 27.03 6.63
C PHE A 530 21.94 25.94 7.61
N THR A 531 22.30 26.33 8.84
CA THR A 531 22.70 25.41 9.92
C THR A 531 21.85 25.69 11.17
N PRO A 532 21.86 24.83 12.22
CA PRO A 532 21.04 24.96 13.43
C PRO A 532 21.00 26.32 14.16
N GLY A 533 21.84 27.28 13.80
CA GLY A 533 21.76 28.67 14.27
C GLY A 533 22.23 28.86 15.72
N HIS A 534 22.81 30.02 16.01
CA HIS A 534 23.31 30.35 17.36
C HIS A 534 22.86 31.74 17.83
N ASP A 535 22.09 32.46 17.01
CA ASP A 535 21.49 33.76 17.30
C ASP A 535 20.02 33.77 16.88
N ALA A 536 19.29 34.80 17.31
CA ALA A 536 17.84 34.88 17.07
C ALA A 536 17.48 34.78 15.58
N THR A 537 18.26 35.40 14.69
CA THR A 537 17.98 35.43 13.25
C THR A 537 18.28 34.08 12.62
N SER A 538 19.46 33.52 12.88
CA SER A 538 19.86 32.23 12.32
C SER A 538 18.96 31.07 12.77
N CYS A 539 18.48 31.08 14.02
CA CYS A 539 17.52 30.08 14.50
C CYS A 539 16.18 30.12 13.73
N TRP A 540 15.69 31.29 13.33
CA TRP A 540 14.47 31.38 12.53
C TRP A 540 14.68 31.01 11.07
N LEU A 541 15.82 31.38 10.49
CA LEU A 541 16.18 30.94 9.13
C LEU A 541 16.31 29.42 9.07
N TRP A 542 16.91 28.80 10.09
CA TRP A 542 17.00 27.34 10.22
C TRP A 542 15.62 26.68 10.23
N ARG A 543 14.67 27.21 11.00
CA ARG A 543 13.29 26.69 11.05
C ARG A 543 12.59 26.76 9.69
N MET A 544 12.76 27.86 8.95
CA MET A 544 12.21 28.00 7.61
C MET A 544 12.89 27.05 6.60
N ALA A 545 14.21 26.88 6.70
CA ALA A 545 14.94 25.92 5.88
C ALA A 545 14.47 24.48 6.13
N LYS A 546 14.23 24.09 7.40
CA LYS A 546 13.59 22.81 7.74
C LYS A 546 12.19 22.69 7.12
N ALA A 547 11.35 23.72 7.23
CA ALA A 547 10.02 23.69 6.63
C ALA A 547 10.07 23.47 5.10
N HIS A 548 11.01 24.12 4.39
CA HIS A 548 11.25 23.83 2.98
C HIS A 548 11.71 22.40 2.73
N ALA A 549 12.73 21.93 3.46
CA ALA A 549 13.26 20.57 3.31
C ALA A 549 12.17 19.51 3.55
N ILE A 550 11.30 19.72 4.54
CA ILE A 550 10.18 18.80 4.82
C ILE A 550 9.08 18.91 3.77
N ALA A 551 8.81 20.10 3.20
CA ALA A 551 7.88 20.24 2.07
C ALA A 551 8.37 19.49 0.83
N HIS A 552 9.68 19.52 0.58
CA HIS A 552 10.31 18.71 -0.48
C HIS A 552 10.21 17.21 -0.17
N ASP A 553 10.56 16.79 1.06
CA ASP A 553 10.43 15.40 1.49
C ASP A 553 8.99 14.88 1.42
N SER A 554 8.01 15.72 1.73
CA SER A 554 6.58 15.38 1.62
C SER A 554 6.16 15.20 0.17
N GLY A 555 6.67 16.02 -0.75
CA GLY A 555 6.48 15.82 -2.18
C GLY A 555 7.10 14.52 -2.69
N ILE A 556 8.35 14.24 -2.32
CA ILE A 556 9.04 13.00 -2.71
C ILE A 556 8.37 11.77 -2.10
N HIS A 557 8.00 11.82 -0.83
CA HIS A 557 7.22 10.79 -0.16
C HIS A 557 5.96 10.46 -0.96
N GLN A 558 5.11 11.46 -1.19
CA GLN A 558 3.79 11.21 -1.75
C GLN A 558 3.85 10.82 -3.23
N LEU A 559 4.72 11.46 -4.01
CA LEU A 559 4.79 11.25 -5.46
C LEU A 559 5.67 10.07 -5.85
N VAL A 560 6.71 9.77 -5.07
CA VAL A 560 7.73 8.77 -5.41
C VAL A 560 7.62 7.55 -4.49
N SER A 561 7.90 7.70 -3.19
CA SER A 561 7.95 6.56 -2.25
C SER A 561 6.59 5.85 -2.10
N HIS A 562 5.51 6.62 -2.15
CA HIS A 562 4.13 6.16 -2.03
C HIS A 562 3.53 5.91 -3.42
N TRP A 563 3.11 6.94 -4.16
CA TRP A 563 2.37 6.78 -5.42
C TRP A 563 3.13 6.00 -6.49
N LEU A 564 4.37 6.37 -6.82
CA LEU A 564 5.10 5.70 -7.91
C LEU A 564 5.51 4.28 -7.52
N ARG A 565 6.32 4.15 -6.46
CA ARG A 565 6.99 2.88 -6.10
C ARG A 565 6.02 1.80 -5.62
N THR A 566 4.82 2.17 -5.15
CA THR A 566 3.77 1.22 -4.77
C THR A 566 2.64 1.21 -5.80
N HIS A 567 1.69 2.15 -5.72
CA HIS A 567 0.48 2.18 -6.54
C HIS A 567 0.74 2.00 -8.04
N CYS A 568 1.58 2.85 -8.64
CA CYS A 568 1.79 2.87 -10.09
C CYS A 568 2.56 1.66 -10.59
N CYS A 569 3.66 1.31 -9.91
CA CYS A 569 4.50 0.20 -10.36
C CYS A 569 3.87 -1.17 -10.09
N VAL A 570 2.91 -1.28 -9.15
CA VAL A 570 2.23 -2.55 -8.87
C VAL A 570 1.08 -2.84 -9.84
N GLU A 571 0.33 -1.83 -10.31
CA GLU A 571 -0.82 -2.03 -11.22
C GLU A 571 -0.49 -2.89 -12.47
N PRO A 572 0.66 -2.71 -13.14
CA PRO A 572 1.12 -3.60 -14.21
C PRO A 572 1.20 -5.09 -13.86
N TYR A 573 1.59 -5.43 -12.63
CA TYR A 573 1.71 -6.82 -12.17
C TYR A 573 0.33 -7.48 -12.09
N ILE A 574 -0.66 -6.72 -11.64
CA ILE A 574 -2.06 -7.16 -11.50
C ILE A 574 -2.66 -7.43 -12.88
N ILE A 575 -2.49 -6.48 -13.80
CA ILE A 575 -2.97 -6.60 -15.17
C ILE A 575 -2.34 -7.83 -15.83
N ALA A 576 -1.02 -8.00 -15.72
CA ALA A 576 -0.33 -9.15 -16.32
C ALA A 576 -0.76 -10.48 -15.69
N ALA A 577 -0.90 -10.54 -14.36
CA ALA A 577 -1.27 -11.77 -13.66
C ALA A 577 -2.64 -12.27 -14.12
N ASN A 578 -3.64 -11.39 -14.21
CA ASN A 578 -4.98 -11.72 -14.69
C ASN A 578 -5.01 -12.06 -16.19
N ARG A 579 -4.07 -11.54 -17.00
CA ARG A 579 -4.00 -11.80 -18.44
C ARG A 579 -3.28 -13.09 -18.82
N GLN A 580 -2.35 -13.55 -17.99
CA GLN A 580 -1.40 -14.62 -18.35
C GLN A 580 -1.44 -15.82 -17.42
N LEU A 581 -1.85 -15.66 -16.16
CA LEU A 581 -1.90 -16.76 -15.20
C LEU A 581 -3.36 -17.17 -14.98
N SER A 582 -3.69 -18.43 -15.24
CA SER A 582 -5.03 -18.96 -14.93
C SER A 582 -5.32 -18.88 -13.44
N GLU A 583 -6.60 -18.80 -13.03
CA GLU A 583 -7.01 -18.94 -11.63
C GLU A 583 -6.56 -20.27 -10.99
N MET A 584 -6.35 -21.31 -11.82
CA MET A 584 -5.77 -22.58 -11.38
C MET A 584 -4.26 -22.50 -11.15
N HIS A 585 -3.58 -21.48 -11.65
CA HIS A 585 -2.14 -21.36 -11.55
C HIS A 585 -1.72 -21.05 -10.11
N PRO A 586 -0.79 -21.82 -9.50
CA PRO A 586 -0.39 -21.60 -8.10
C PRO A 586 0.17 -20.19 -7.85
N ILE A 587 0.94 -19.65 -8.80
CA ILE A 587 1.46 -18.27 -8.67
C ILE A 587 0.34 -17.21 -8.75
N TYR A 588 -0.73 -17.42 -9.51
CA TYR A 588 -1.89 -16.52 -9.46
C TYR A 588 -2.51 -16.55 -8.07
N ARG A 589 -2.75 -17.75 -7.52
CA ARG A 589 -3.33 -17.92 -6.18
C ARG A 589 -2.47 -17.31 -5.08
N LEU A 590 -1.14 -17.38 -5.23
CA LEU A 590 -0.21 -16.74 -4.30
C LEU A 590 -0.34 -15.22 -4.33
N LEU A 591 -0.42 -14.61 -5.53
CA LEU A 591 -0.37 -13.16 -5.71
C LEU A 591 -1.73 -12.47 -5.55
N ASN A 592 -2.84 -13.15 -5.87
CA ASN A 592 -4.17 -12.54 -5.90
C ASN A 592 -4.57 -11.81 -4.60
N PRO A 593 -4.34 -12.36 -3.38
CA PRO A 593 -4.61 -11.63 -2.14
C PRO A 593 -3.83 -10.31 -2.01
N HIS A 594 -2.66 -10.23 -2.65
CA HIS A 594 -1.76 -9.08 -2.60
C HIS A 594 -2.11 -7.98 -3.62
N PHE A 595 -3.10 -8.21 -4.48
CA PHE A 595 -3.55 -7.27 -5.49
C PHE A 595 -4.92 -6.64 -5.19
N ARG A 596 -5.58 -7.14 -4.14
CA ARG A 596 -6.93 -6.74 -3.74
C ARG A 596 -7.06 -5.21 -3.72
N TYR A 597 -8.03 -4.71 -4.49
CA TYR A 597 -8.44 -3.30 -4.56
C TYR A 597 -7.43 -2.29 -5.10
N THR A 598 -6.21 -2.68 -5.42
CA THR A 598 -5.18 -1.75 -5.91
C THR A 598 -5.61 -1.04 -7.20
N MET A 599 -6.24 -1.75 -8.14
CA MET A 599 -6.71 -1.13 -9.39
C MET A 599 -7.82 -0.11 -9.16
N GLU A 600 -8.77 -0.41 -8.27
CA GLU A 600 -9.88 0.48 -7.94
C GLU A 600 -9.40 1.76 -7.23
N ILE A 601 -8.52 1.64 -6.23
CA ILE A 601 -7.95 2.84 -5.57
C ILE A 601 -7.11 3.67 -6.54
N ASN A 602 -6.37 3.04 -7.46
CA ASN A 602 -5.63 3.76 -8.50
C ASN A 602 -6.56 4.48 -9.48
N ALA A 603 -7.65 3.85 -9.91
CA ALA A 603 -8.65 4.49 -10.76
C ALA A 603 -9.29 5.70 -10.09
N LEU A 604 -9.61 5.59 -8.79
CA LEU A 604 -10.12 6.70 -7.99
C LEU A 604 -9.09 7.82 -7.86
N ALA A 605 -7.82 7.48 -7.62
CA ALA A 605 -6.74 8.45 -7.57
C ALA A 605 -6.59 9.22 -8.90
N ARG A 606 -6.61 8.53 -10.06
CA ARG A 606 -6.60 9.17 -11.40
C ARG A 606 -7.81 10.08 -11.62
N SER A 607 -8.95 9.71 -11.07
CA SER A 607 -10.18 10.48 -11.25
C SER A 607 -10.29 11.72 -10.35
N LYS A 608 -9.69 11.73 -9.16
CA LYS A 608 -9.92 12.80 -8.16
C LYS A 608 -8.72 13.29 -7.35
N LEU A 609 -7.64 12.51 -7.24
CA LEU A 609 -6.51 12.83 -6.38
C LEU A 609 -5.38 13.49 -7.17
N ILE A 610 -4.95 12.84 -8.25
CA ILE A 610 -3.76 13.18 -9.03
C ILE A 610 -4.07 13.78 -10.41
N ASN A 611 -5.35 14.06 -10.70
CA ASN A 611 -5.75 14.72 -11.93
C ASN A 611 -5.40 16.20 -11.95
N ALA A 612 -5.52 16.82 -13.13
CA ALA A 612 -5.44 18.26 -13.30
C ALA A 612 -6.39 18.99 -12.35
N GLY A 613 -5.84 19.89 -11.52
CA GLY A 613 -6.58 20.63 -10.49
C GLY A 613 -7.07 19.78 -9.31
N GLY A 614 -6.66 18.51 -9.23
CA GLY A 614 -6.94 17.62 -8.09
C GLY A 614 -6.20 18.03 -6.83
N ILE A 615 -6.41 17.28 -5.75
CA ILE A 615 -5.85 17.65 -4.43
C ILE A 615 -4.34 17.77 -4.48
N ILE A 616 -3.64 16.78 -5.03
CA ILE A 616 -2.18 16.76 -5.03
C ILE A 616 -1.63 18.02 -5.72
N GLU A 617 -2.18 18.39 -6.88
CA GLU A 617 -1.75 19.61 -7.57
C GLU A 617 -2.12 20.90 -6.83
N SER A 618 -3.21 20.90 -6.05
CA SER A 618 -3.65 22.10 -5.31
C SER A 618 -2.98 22.28 -3.95
N THR A 619 -2.33 21.24 -3.40
CA THR A 619 -1.81 21.25 -2.02
C THR A 619 -0.36 20.86 -1.84
N PHE A 620 0.36 20.46 -2.89
CA PHE A 620 1.79 20.13 -2.84
C PHE A 620 2.63 21.11 -3.66
N SER A 621 3.86 21.36 -3.20
CA SER A 621 4.75 22.38 -3.79
C SER A 621 4.87 22.33 -5.33
N PRO A 622 5.02 21.14 -5.98
CA PRO A 622 5.19 21.08 -7.44
C PRO A 622 3.95 21.51 -8.25
N GLY A 623 2.77 21.62 -7.65
CA GLY A 623 1.55 22.04 -8.32
C GLY A 623 1.19 21.15 -9.51
N LYS A 624 0.87 21.76 -10.65
CA LYS A 624 0.54 21.06 -11.92
C LYS A 624 1.67 20.18 -12.48
N TYR A 625 2.88 20.27 -11.94
CA TYR A 625 4.02 19.45 -12.36
C TYR A 625 4.22 18.20 -11.50
N SER A 626 3.31 17.91 -10.57
CA SER A 626 3.45 16.84 -9.57
C SER A 626 3.62 15.44 -10.18
N ILE A 627 2.73 15.02 -11.07
CA ILE A 627 2.82 13.67 -11.66
C ILE A 627 3.86 13.60 -12.78
N GLU A 628 4.19 14.73 -13.41
CA GLU A 628 5.34 14.81 -14.31
C GLU A 628 6.65 14.56 -13.54
N LEU A 629 6.79 15.08 -12.32
CA LEU A 629 7.93 14.82 -11.45
C LEU A 629 8.06 13.32 -11.09
N SER A 630 6.95 12.62 -10.85
CA SER A 630 7.01 11.17 -10.60
C SER A 630 7.46 10.40 -11.85
N SER A 631 7.17 10.88 -13.07
CA SER A 631 7.71 10.29 -14.30
C SER A 631 9.22 10.43 -14.41
N VAL A 632 9.78 11.59 -14.02
CA VAL A 632 11.24 11.75 -13.96
C VAL A 632 11.85 10.82 -12.90
N ALA A 633 11.20 10.66 -11.75
CA ALA A 633 11.65 9.71 -10.73
C ALA A 633 11.60 8.25 -11.22
N TYR A 634 10.60 7.89 -12.03
CA TYR A 634 10.53 6.57 -12.66
C TYR A 634 11.68 6.33 -13.64
N ASP A 635 12.00 7.32 -14.47
CA ASP A 635 13.11 7.25 -15.40
C ASP A 635 14.45 7.13 -14.66
N LYS A 636 14.69 7.96 -13.65
CA LYS A 636 16.01 8.10 -13.02
C LYS A 636 16.27 7.19 -11.83
N LEU A 637 15.24 6.85 -11.05
CA LEU A 637 15.41 6.27 -9.72
C LEU A 637 14.81 4.86 -9.62
N TRP A 638 13.68 4.60 -10.27
CA TRP A 638 12.97 3.32 -10.11
C TRP A 638 13.67 2.17 -10.83
N ARG A 639 13.84 1.05 -10.12
CA ARG A 639 14.30 -0.23 -10.64
C ARG A 639 13.66 -1.37 -9.85
N PHE A 640 13.23 -2.44 -10.54
CA PHE A 640 12.62 -3.58 -9.87
C PHE A 640 13.58 -4.31 -8.92
N ASP A 641 14.85 -4.46 -9.32
CA ASP A 641 15.85 -5.21 -8.54
C ASP A 641 16.20 -4.56 -7.20
N THR A 642 15.91 -3.26 -7.04
CA THR A 642 16.09 -2.51 -5.80
C THR A 642 14.81 -2.28 -5.00
N GLU A 643 13.64 -2.77 -5.44
CA GLU A 643 12.40 -2.67 -4.63
C GLU A 643 12.36 -3.67 -3.47
N ALA A 644 13.16 -4.73 -3.53
CA ALA A 644 13.35 -5.63 -2.40
C ALA A 644 14.04 -4.88 -1.25
N LEU A 645 13.49 -4.94 -0.01
CA LEU A 645 14.04 -4.19 1.12
C LEU A 645 15.56 -4.39 1.33
N PRO A 646 16.13 -5.62 1.30
CA PRO A 646 17.58 -5.79 1.39
C PRO A 646 18.36 -5.03 0.32
N ALA A 647 17.88 -5.07 -0.93
CA ALA A 647 18.53 -4.42 -2.06
C ALA A 647 18.38 -2.90 -1.99
N ASP A 648 17.21 -2.39 -1.58
CA ASP A 648 16.97 -0.97 -1.31
C ASP A 648 17.96 -0.45 -0.26
N LEU A 649 18.06 -1.11 0.90
CA LEU A 649 18.97 -0.72 1.98
C LEU A 649 20.44 -0.71 1.54
N ILE A 650 20.88 -1.70 0.77
CA ILE A 650 22.24 -1.72 0.22
C ILE A 650 22.43 -0.58 -0.79
N SER A 651 21.47 -0.37 -1.70
CA SER A 651 21.58 0.63 -2.76
C SER A 651 21.74 2.05 -2.23
N ARG A 652 21.07 2.37 -1.11
CA ARG A 652 21.18 3.64 -0.39
C ARG A 652 22.38 3.72 0.55
N GLY A 653 23.17 2.65 0.67
CA GLY A 653 24.29 2.54 1.61
C GLY A 653 23.88 2.39 3.08
N MET A 654 22.60 2.09 3.35
CA MET A 654 22.04 1.89 4.69
C MET A 654 22.31 0.50 5.25
N ALA A 655 22.82 -0.42 4.44
CA ALA A 655 23.29 -1.72 4.87
C ALA A 655 24.45 -2.22 3.99
N VAL A 656 25.20 -3.19 4.49
CA VAL A 656 26.15 -4.00 3.73
C VAL A 656 25.85 -5.48 3.97
N GLU A 657 26.18 -6.33 2.99
CA GLU A 657 26.09 -7.77 3.19
C GLU A 657 27.01 -8.25 4.32
N ASP A 658 26.46 -9.04 5.22
CA ASP A 658 27.18 -9.69 6.31
C ASP A 658 26.53 -11.07 6.58
N PRO A 659 27.12 -12.17 6.09
CA PRO A 659 26.59 -13.51 6.29
C PRO A 659 26.52 -13.96 7.76
N THR A 660 27.19 -13.25 8.68
CA THR A 660 27.14 -13.54 10.12
C THR A 660 26.01 -12.79 10.83
N ALA A 661 25.46 -11.75 10.20
CA ALA A 661 24.31 -11.03 10.72
C ALA A 661 23.01 -11.83 10.55
N LYS A 662 22.05 -11.61 11.44
CA LYS A 662 20.79 -12.37 11.53
C LYS A 662 20.02 -12.42 10.19
N HIS A 663 20.02 -11.31 9.45
CA HIS A 663 19.29 -11.13 8.20
C HIS A 663 20.23 -11.13 6.97
N GLY A 664 21.49 -11.57 7.13
CA GLY A 664 22.50 -11.47 6.08
C GLY A 664 22.98 -10.04 5.78
N LEU A 665 22.55 -9.06 6.58
CA LEU A 665 22.90 -7.64 6.44
C LEU A 665 23.35 -7.03 7.76
N LYS A 666 24.37 -6.18 7.68
CA LYS A 666 24.74 -5.26 8.75
C LYS A 666 24.27 -3.85 8.38
N LEU A 667 23.39 -3.28 9.21
CA LEU A 667 22.89 -1.92 9.02
C LEU A 667 23.99 -0.88 9.28
N ALA A 668 23.94 0.23 8.55
CA ALA A 668 24.79 1.40 8.76
C ALA A 668 24.41 2.18 10.03
N ILE A 669 23.12 2.12 10.40
CA ILE A 669 22.58 2.67 11.65
C ILE A 669 21.92 1.50 12.38
N GLU A 670 22.41 1.16 13.57
CA GLU A 670 21.95 -0.03 14.30
C GLU A 670 20.48 0.10 14.71
N ASP A 671 20.10 1.26 15.26
CA ASP A 671 18.72 1.57 15.65
C ASP A 671 17.98 2.29 14.51
N TYR A 672 17.81 1.62 13.36
CA TYR A 672 16.97 2.09 12.25
C TYR A 672 15.63 1.36 12.27
N PRO A 673 14.54 1.98 12.80
CA PRO A 673 13.30 1.26 13.13
C PRO A 673 12.63 0.60 11.94
N PHE A 674 12.49 1.32 10.82
CA PHE A 674 11.95 0.79 9.57
C PHE A 674 12.75 -0.42 9.06
N ALA A 675 14.07 -0.32 8.96
CA ALA A 675 14.91 -1.40 8.45
C ALA A 675 14.90 -2.63 9.37
N ASN A 676 14.98 -2.42 10.69
CA ASN A 676 15.00 -3.50 11.67
C ASN A 676 13.72 -4.33 11.68
N ASP A 677 12.55 -3.70 11.57
CA ASP A 677 11.27 -4.42 11.54
C ASP A 677 11.00 -4.98 10.15
N GLY A 678 11.32 -4.19 9.12
CA GLY A 678 11.14 -4.58 7.72
C GLY A 678 11.93 -5.82 7.35
N LEU A 679 13.18 -5.98 7.83
CA LEU A 679 13.99 -7.16 7.52
C LEU A 679 13.42 -8.45 8.12
N VAL A 680 12.76 -8.35 9.29
CA VAL A 680 12.09 -9.51 9.89
C VAL A 680 10.84 -9.89 9.08
N LEU A 681 10.06 -8.90 8.66
CA LEU A 681 8.89 -9.12 7.80
C LEU A 681 9.30 -9.68 6.43
N TRP A 682 10.33 -9.10 5.81
CA TRP A 682 10.91 -9.57 4.55
C TRP A 682 11.34 -11.04 4.63
N ASP A 683 12.05 -11.44 5.69
CA ASP A 683 12.48 -12.84 5.87
C ASP A 683 11.29 -13.79 6.05
N ALA A 684 10.23 -13.35 6.73
CA ALA A 684 9.00 -14.13 6.86
C ALA A 684 8.33 -14.32 5.48
N ILE A 685 8.19 -13.26 4.69
CA ILE A 685 7.64 -13.28 3.32
C ILE A 685 8.50 -14.19 2.43
N LYS A 686 9.81 -13.98 2.42
CA LYS A 686 10.74 -14.74 1.58
C LYS A 686 10.73 -16.23 1.93
N GLN A 687 10.61 -16.58 3.21
CA GLN A 687 10.46 -17.98 3.62
C GLN A 687 9.13 -18.57 3.15
N TRP A 688 8.01 -17.86 3.33
CA TRP A 688 6.70 -18.29 2.86
C TRP A 688 6.71 -18.58 1.35
N VAL A 689 7.20 -17.63 0.56
CA VAL A 689 7.34 -17.76 -0.89
C VAL A 689 8.28 -18.92 -1.26
N THR A 690 9.39 -19.09 -0.52
CA THR A 690 10.32 -20.21 -0.75
C THR A 690 9.66 -21.56 -0.55
N ASP A 691 8.90 -21.73 0.54
CA ASP A 691 8.17 -22.97 0.83
C ASP A 691 7.12 -23.23 -0.27
N TYR A 692 6.39 -22.20 -0.68
CA TYR A 692 5.36 -22.27 -1.72
C TYR A 692 5.94 -22.65 -3.09
N VAL A 693 6.98 -21.94 -3.54
CA VAL A 693 7.62 -22.20 -4.85
C VAL A 693 8.27 -23.57 -4.89
N ASN A 694 8.92 -24.01 -3.81
CA ASN A 694 9.56 -25.34 -3.79
C ASN A 694 8.54 -26.48 -3.86
N HIS A 695 7.33 -26.27 -3.38
CA HIS A 695 6.25 -27.26 -3.47
C HIS A 695 5.72 -27.40 -4.90
N TYR A 696 5.40 -26.29 -5.57
CA TYR A 696 4.84 -26.33 -6.92
C TYR A 696 5.87 -26.48 -8.05
N TYR A 697 7.13 -26.11 -7.81
CA TYR A 697 8.24 -26.25 -8.75
C TYR A 697 9.36 -27.13 -8.15
N PRO A 698 9.14 -28.43 -7.92
CA PRO A 698 10.17 -29.31 -7.37
C PRO A 698 11.44 -29.32 -8.24
N GLU A 699 11.29 -29.31 -9.57
CA GLU A 699 12.40 -29.34 -10.53
C GLU A 699 12.71 -27.96 -11.11
N ALA A 700 13.99 -27.61 -11.19
CA ALA A 700 14.43 -26.28 -11.65
C ALA A 700 13.99 -25.96 -13.10
N SER A 701 13.84 -26.98 -13.96
CA SER A 701 13.40 -26.78 -15.34
C SER A 701 11.94 -26.33 -15.46
N GLN A 702 11.10 -26.58 -14.44
CA GLN A 702 9.67 -26.29 -14.51
C GLN A 702 9.38 -24.79 -14.61
N VAL A 703 10.17 -23.94 -13.92
CA VAL A 703 10.02 -22.48 -13.99
C VAL A 703 10.21 -21.98 -15.43
N LYS A 704 11.25 -22.47 -16.11
CA LYS A 704 11.57 -22.07 -17.48
C LYS A 704 10.58 -22.63 -18.51
N SER A 705 10.02 -23.81 -18.27
CA SER A 705 9.05 -24.45 -19.19
C SER A 705 7.61 -24.01 -18.97
N ASP A 706 7.31 -23.30 -17.88
CA ASP A 706 5.97 -22.82 -17.56
C ASP A 706 5.61 -21.63 -18.47
N SER A 707 4.80 -21.90 -19.50
CA SER A 707 4.47 -20.92 -20.52
C SER A 707 3.66 -19.73 -20.00
N GLU A 708 2.78 -19.96 -19.02
CA GLU A 708 1.99 -18.88 -18.42
C GLU A 708 2.87 -17.98 -17.56
N LEU A 709 3.74 -18.58 -16.73
CA LEU A 709 4.68 -17.84 -15.91
C LEU A 709 5.66 -17.01 -16.73
N GLN A 710 6.21 -17.58 -17.81
CA GLN A 710 7.09 -16.84 -18.72
C GLN A 710 6.36 -15.70 -19.43
N ALA A 711 5.12 -15.94 -19.90
CA ALA A 711 4.31 -14.92 -20.56
C ALA A 711 3.94 -13.77 -19.61
N TRP A 712 3.57 -14.10 -18.36
CA TRP A 712 3.30 -13.12 -17.31
C TRP A 712 4.48 -12.17 -17.10
N TRP A 713 5.67 -12.72 -16.84
CA TRP A 713 6.84 -11.90 -16.53
C TRP A 713 7.34 -11.11 -17.74
N GLU A 714 7.27 -11.70 -18.94
CA GLU A 714 7.58 -11.00 -20.18
C GLU A 714 6.61 -9.83 -20.40
N GLU A 715 5.31 -10.01 -20.14
CA GLU A 715 4.31 -8.95 -20.31
C GLU A 715 4.46 -7.84 -19.26
N VAL A 716 4.76 -8.17 -18.00
CA VAL A 716 5.13 -7.17 -16.97
C VAL A 716 6.25 -6.27 -17.49
N ARG A 717 7.33 -6.85 -18.01
CA ARG A 717 8.48 -6.09 -18.51
C ARG A 717 8.17 -5.32 -19.79
N THR A 718 7.55 -5.96 -20.78
CA THR A 718 7.48 -5.41 -22.16
C THR A 718 6.22 -4.61 -22.46
N LYS A 719 5.17 -4.75 -21.65
CA LYS A 719 3.92 -3.99 -21.78
C LYS A 719 3.66 -3.16 -20.54
N GLY A 720 3.70 -3.79 -19.37
CA GLY A 720 3.44 -3.13 -18.10
C GLY A 720 4.43 -1.99 -17.78
N HIS A 721 5.71 -2.28 -17.91
CA HIS A 721 6.84 -1.36 -17.74
C HIS A 721 7.59 -1.11 -19.05
N GLU A 722 6.85 -1.00 -20.15
CA GLU A 722 7.40 -0.96 -21.50
C GLU A 722 8.55 0.05 -21.69
N ASP A 723 8.47 1.22 -21.03
CA ASP A 723 9.46 2.28 -21.20
C ASP A 723 10.82 1.97 -20.55
N LYS A 724 10.90 0.90 -19.74
CA LYS A 724 12.12 0.38 -19.11
C LYS A 724 12.41 -1.08 -19.49
N LYS A 725 11.76 -1.61 -20.54
CA LYS A 725 11.85 -3.03 -20.91
C LYS A 725 13.26 -3.52 -21.27
N ASP A 726 14.11 -2.61 -21.75
CA ASP A 726 15.46 -2.88 -22.24
C ASP A 726 16.53 -2.77 -21.14
N GLU A 727 16.12 -2.43 -19.92
CA GLU A 727 17.03 -2.30 -18.77
C GLU A 727 17.64 -3.65 -18.37
N THR A 728 18.95 -3.67 -18.10
CA THR A 728 19.68 -4.93 -17.88
C THR A 728 19.44 -5.55 -16.50
N TRP A 729 18.81 -4.82 -15.60
CA TRP A 729 18.59 -5.23 -14.22
C TRP A 729 17.31 -6.04 -14.01
N TRP A 730 16.45 -6.17 -15.03
CA TRP A 730 15.30 -7.05 -14.95
C TRP A 730 15.72 -8.49 -14.64
N PRO A 731 15.18 -9.11 -13.58
CA PRO A 731 15.38 -10.53 -13.32
C PRO A 731 15.01 -11.38 -14.53
N VAL A 732 15.88 -12.34 -14.87
CA VAL A 732 15.57 -13.35 -15.90
C VAL A 732 14.95 -14.55 -15.21
N LEU A 733 13.65 -14.79 -15.43
CA LEU A 733 12.85 -15.75 -14.68
C LEU A 733 13.10 -17.21 -15.11
N ASN A 734 14.33 -17.72 -14.92
CA ASN A 734 14.70 -19.07 -15.36
C ASN A 734 14.76 -20.10 -14.22
N THR A 735 14.99 -19.66 -12.99
CA THR A 735 15.21 -20.53 -11.84
C THR A 735 14.19 -20.28 -10.74
N LYS A 736 14.12 -21.23 -9.80
CA LYS A 736 13.36 -21.04 -8.57
C LYS A 736 13.78 -19.82 -7.78
N GLN A 737 15.09 -19.52 -7.73
CA GLN A 737 15.54 -18.35 -6.98
C GLN A 737 15.07 -17.05 -7.64
N ASP A 738 15.12 -16.97 -8.97
CA ASP A 738 14.59 -15.82 -9.70
C ASP A 738 13.11 -15.63 -9.37
N LEU A 739 12.32 -16.72 -9.39
CA LEU A 739 10.90 -16.69 -9.06
C LEU A 739 10.64 -16.30 -7.60
N ILE A 740 11.37 -16.88 -6.65
CA ILE A 740 11.24 -16.55 -5.22
C ILE A 740 11.54 -15.06 -5.01
N GLN A 741 12.61 -14.55 -5.62
CA GLN A 741 13.01 -13.16 -5.46
C GLN A 741 11.99 -12.21 -6.08
N VAL A 742 11.48 -12.49 -7.28
CA VAL A 742 10.43 -11.68 -7.94
C VAL A 742 9.16 -11.66 -7.09
N LEU A 743 8.67 -12.81 -6.65
CA LEU A 743 7.43 -12.90 -5.87
C LEU A 743 7.57 -12.26 -4.49
N ALA A 744 8.68 -12.49 -3.78
CA ALA A 744 8.92 -11.85 -2.48
C ALA A 744 9.02 -10.33 -2.61
N THR A 745 9.59 -9.83 -3.71
CA THR A 745 9.65 -8.39 -4.00
C THR A 745 8.26 -7.81 -4.20
N ILE A 746 7.43 -8.43 -5.04
CA ILE A 746 6.05 -7.98 -5.28
C ILE A 746 5.25 -7.97 -3.98
N ILE A 747 5.29 -9.07 -3.21
CA ILE A 747 4.55 -9.19 -1.95
C ILE A 747 5.04 -8.16 -0.92
N TRP A 748 6.35 -7.92 -0.83
CA TRP A 748 6.90 -6.85 0.02
C TRP A 748 6.38 -5.48 -0.38
N THR A 749 6.41 -5.14 -1.68
CA THR A 749 5.97 -3.84 -2.19
C THR A 749 4.49 -3.60 -1.92
N THR A 750 3.63 -4.60 -2.12
CA THR A 750 2.18 -4.48 -1.89
C THR A 750 1.79 -4.47 -0.41
N SER A 751 2.68 -4.93 0.48
CA SER A 751 2.40 -5.05 1.92
C SER A 751 3.31 -4.14 2.76
N GLY A 752 4.48 -4.62 3.17
CA GLY A 752 5.39 -3.95 4.09
C GLY A 752 5.88 -2.58 3.61
N HIS A 753 6.20 -2.43 2.31
CA HIS A 753 6.58 -1.13 1.76
C HIS A 753 5.42 -0.15 1.86
N HIS A 754 4.29 -0.49 1.24
CA HIS A 754 3.11 0.35 1.21
C HIS A 754 2.66 0.76 2.62
N ALA A 755 2.57 -0.20 3.54
CA ALA A 755 2.18 0.07 4.92
C ALA A 755 3.12 1.08 5.61
N ALA A 756 4.44 0.95 5.43
CA ALA A 756 5.44 1.84 6.03
C ALA A 756 5.39 3.27 5.50
N VAL A 757 4.82 3.51 4.31
CA VAL A 757 4.69 4.85 3.71
C VAL A 757 3.27 5.39 3.69
N ASN A 758 2.27 4.58 4.09
CA ASN A 758 0.86 4.97 4.05
C ASN A 758 0.26 5.25 5.45
N PHE A 759 0.27 4.28 6.36
CA PHE A 759 -0.52 4.36 7.62
C PHE A 759 0.03 5.34 8.66
N GLY A 760 1.25 5.85 8.44
CA GLY A 760 1.83 6.93 9.23
C GLY A 760 1.38 8.33 8.83
N GLN A 761 0.63 8.47 7.73
CA GLN A 761 0.29 9.77 7.13
C GLN A 761 -0.38 10.71 8.14
N TYR A 762 -1.45 10.28 8.80
CA TYR A 762 -2.12 11.12 9.78
C TYR A 762 -1.29 11.32 11.06
N VAL A 763 -0.60 10.27 11.53
CA VAL A 763 0.21 10.30 12.76
C VAL A 763 1.33 11.35 12.66
N PHE A 764 2.01 11.43 11.51
CA PHE A 764 3.14 12.34 11.30
C PHE A 764 2.76 13.64 10.58
N ALA A 765 1.81 13.64 9.66
CA ALA A 765 1.45 14.81 8.85
C ALA A 765 0.09 15.43 9.18
N GLY A 766 -0.70 14.83 10.08
CA GLY A 766 -1.96 15.40 10.54
C GLY A 766 -1.80 16.75 11.25
N TYR A 767 -0.61 17.03 11.81
CA TYR A 767 -0.22 18.37 12.26
C TYR A 767 0.78 18.96 11.26
N PHE A 768 0.28 19.70 10.28
CA PHE A 768 1.08 20.14 9.14
C PHE A 768 2.35 20.95 9.49
N PRO A 769 2.49 21.68 10.63
CA PRO A 769 3.79 22.28 10.96
C PRO A 769 4.91 21.25 11.15
N ASN A 770 4.60 20.02 11.55
CA ASN A 770 5.56 18.91 11.57
C ASN A 770 5.94 18.45 10.18
N ARG A 771 4.96 18.39 9.27
CA ARG A 771 5.17 17.86 7.92
C ARG A 771 4.37 18.62 6.88
N PRO A 772 4.80 19.85 6.52
CA PRO A 772 4.09 20.65 5.53
C PRO A 772 4.21 19.99 4.15
N THR A 773 3.13 19.98 3.36
CA THR A 773 3.15 19.50 1.97
C THR A 773 3.59 20.56 0.97
N ILE A 774 3.53 21.83 1.39
CA ILE A 774 3.80 23.00 0.58
C ILE A 774 4.50 24.09 1.39
N ALA A 775 5.45 24.76 0.76
CA ALA A 775 5.97 26.05 1.18
C ALA A 775 5.52 27.12 0.18
N ARG A 776 4.93 28.22 0.66
CA ARG A 776 4.31 29.24 -0.21
C ARG A 776 5.19 30.44 -0.53
N ASN A 777 6.18 30.70 0.32
CA ASN A 777 7.06 31.86 0.21
C ASN A 777 8.52 31.42 0.14
N ASN A 778 9.36 32.24 -0.50
CA ASN A 778 10.80 32.01 -0.56
C ASN A 778 11.49 32.30 0.79
N MET A 779 12.73 31.86 0.94
CA MET A 779 13.55 32.24 2.08
C MET A 779 13.70 33.77 2.12
N PRO A 780 13.60 34.39 3.31
CA PRO A 780 13.67 35.85 3.44
C PRO A 780 15.07 36.41 3.12
N THR A 781 16.07 35.57 2.87
CA THR A 781 17.44 35.95 2.52
C THR A 781 17.77 35.76 1.03
N GLU A 782 16.84 35.26 0.21
CA GLU A 782 17.13 35.00 -1.21
C GLU A 782 17.29 36.29 -2.01
N ASP A 783 16.22 37.07 -2.08
CA ASP A 783 16.14 38.37 -2.75
C ASP A 783 15.01 39.17 -2.08
N PRO A 784 15.14 39.53 -0.79
CA PRO A 784 14.01 40.09 -0.08
C PRO A 784 13.62 41.45 -0.64
N ALA A 785 12.31 41.65 -0.84
CA ALA A 785 11.77 43.00 -0.76
C ALA A 785 12.04 43.55 0.66
N GLU A 786 12.40 44.83 0.76
CA GLU A 786 12.75 45.47 2.04
C GLU A 786 11.66 45.25 3.10
N GLU A 787 10.40 45.36 2.69
CA GLU A 787 9.23 45.14 3.55
C GLU A 787 9.13 43.70 4.09
N ASP A 788 9.46 42.69 3.28
CA ASP A 788 9.40 41.28 3.66
C ASP A 788 10.52 40.92 4.65
N PHE A 789 11.72 41.46 4.43
CA PHE A 789 12.84 41.27 5.36
C PHE A 789 12.58 42.00 6.68
N GLU A 790 12.05 43.22 6.64
CA GLU A 790 11.63 43.93 7.84
C GLU A 790 10.54 43.16 8.60
N LEU A 791 9.56 42.58 7.89
CA LEU A 791 8.53 41.74 8.50
C LEU A 791 9.17 40.52 9.18
N PHE A 792 10.10 39.84 8.51
CA PHE A 792 10.83 38.72 9.08
C PHE A 792 11.58 39.12 10.36
N LEU A 793 12.33 40.22 10.34
CA LEU A 793 13.07 40.69 11.52
C LEU A 793 12.14 41.08 12.69
N LYS A 794 11.01 41.75 12.40
CA LYS A 794 10.08 42.23 13.43
C LYS A 794 9.11 41.15 13.91
N LYS A 795 8.74 40.20 13.04
CA LYS A 795 7.70 39.17 13.26
C LYS A 795 8.06 37.85 12.56
N PRO A 796 9.14 37.18 12.97
CA PRO A 796 9.62 35.97 12.29
C PRO A 796 8.62 34.80 12.36
N GLU A 797 7.82 34.72 13.43
CA GLU A 797 6.72 33.74 13.54
C GLU A 797 5.66 33.92 12.44
N LYS A 798 5.34 35.17 12.07
CA LYS A 798 4.37 35.49 11.02
C LYS A 798 4.94 35.12 9.67
N ALA A 799 6.23 35.37 9.44
CA ALA A 799 6.90 34.95 8.22
C ALA A 799 6.89 33.41 8.06
N LEU A 800 7.10 32.65 9.15
CA LEU A 800 6.98 31.18 9.12
C LEU A 800 5.55 30.71 8.85
N LEU A 801 4.54 31.35 9.44
CA LEU A 801 3.12 31.06 9.17
C LEU A 801 2.71 31.37 7.72
N GLN A 802 3.32 32.38 7.10
CA GLN A 802 3.10 32.69 5.69
C GLN A 802 3.77 31.66 4.75
N LEU A 803 4.88 31.05 5.18
CA LEU A 803 5.52 29.95 4.46
C LEU A 803 4.65 28.69 4.46
N PHE A 804 4.02 28.36 5.60
CA PHE A 804 3.14 27.19 5.72
C PHE A 804 1.90 27.24 4.80
N PRO A 805 1.22 26.09 4.57
CA PRO A 805 0.02 26.03 3.74
C PRO A 805 -1.06 27.05 4.14
N SER A 806 -1.89 27.45 3.17
CA SER A 806 -3.11 28.22 3.48
C SER A 806 -4.09 27.38 4.31
N GLN A 807 -5.08 28.04 4.93
CA GLN A 807 -6.11 27.35 5.71
C GLN A 807 -6.86 26.33 4.86
N GLN A 808 -7.15 26.69 3.61
CA GLN A 808 -7.83 25.80 2.66
C GLN A 808 -6.94 24.60 2.28
N GLN A 809 -5.67 24.83 1.96
CA GLN A 809 -4.71 23.76 1.62
C GLN A 809 -4.51 22.79 2.80
N ALA A 810 -4.25 23.31 4.00
CA ALA A 810 -4.06 22.49 5.20
C ALA A 810 -5.29 21.62 5.48
N THR A 811 -6.48 22.21 5.40
CA THR A 811 -7.74 21.52 5.71
C THR A 811 -8.04 20.41 4.69
N LYS A 812 -7.81 20.67 3.39
CA LYS A 812 -7.93 19.66 2.32
C LYS A 812 -6.98 18.48 2.56
N VAL A 813 -5.70 18.76 2.85
CA VAL A 813 -4.70 17.72 3.11
C VAL A 813 -5.09 16.90 4.34
N MET A 814 -5.39 17.53 5.47
CA MET A 814 -5.71 16.83 6.71
C MET A 814 -6.95 15.93 6.58
N ALA A 815 -7.99 16.37 5.84
CA ALA A 815 -9.18 15.55 5.56
C ALA A 815 -8.84 14.32 4.73
N ILE A 816 -7.89 14.43 3.80
CA ILE A 816 -7.47 13.31 2.96
C ILE A 816 -6.56 12.36 3.73
N LEU A 817 -5.61 12.86 4.51
CA LEU A 817 -4.74 12.00 5.32
C LEU A 817 -5.54 11.15 6.32
N ASP A 818 -6.64 11.67 6.89
CA ASP A 818 -7.53 10.90 7.79
C ASP A 818 -8.15 9.70 7.07
N VAL A 819 -8.57 9.89 5.81
CA VAL A 819 -9.08 8.79 4.98
C VAL A 819 -7.96 7.83 4.59
N LEU A 820 -6.85 8.33 4.05
CA LEU A 820 -5.77 7.47 3.54
C LEU A 820 -5.08 6.66 4.64
N SER A 821 -5.13 7.11 5.90
CA SER A 821 -4.49 6.41 7.03
C SER A 821 -5.40 5.40 7.73
N SER A 822 -6.63 5.19 7.24
CA SER A 822 -7.64 4.40 7.93
C SER A 822 -7.73 2.98 7.38
N HIS A 823 -7.78 1.97 8.25
CA HIS A 823 -8.06 0.59 7.84
C HIS A 823 -9.57 0.34 7.74
N SER A 824 -10.00 -0.40 6.71
CA SER A 824 -11.42 -0.76 6.59
C SER A 824 -11.83 -1.91 7.52
N PRO A 825 -13.12 -2.00 7.88
CA PRO A 825 -13.63 -3.14 8.66
C PRO A 825 -13.44 -4.50 7.97
N ASP A 826 -13.32 -4.50 6.65
CA ASP A 826 -13.06 -5.68 5.81
C ASP A 826 -11.62 -5.75 5.32
N GLU A 827 -10.67 -5.10 6.01
CA GLU A 827 -9.25 -5.17 5.62
C GLU A 827 -8.69 -6.58 5.83
N GLU A 828 -7.79 -6.99 4.93
CA GLU A 828 -7.13 -8.29 5.01
C GLU A 828 -5.63 -8.11 5.27
N TYR A 829 -5.20 -8.50 6.47
CA TYR A 829 -3.82 -8.35 6.92
C TYR A 829 -2.92 -9.51 6.45
N ILE A 830 -1.64 -9.20 6.31
CA ILE A 830 -0.64 -10.17 5.90
C ILE A 830 -0.62 -11.36 6.85
N GLY A 831 -0.72 -12.57 6.29
CA GLY A 831 -0.72 -13.81 7.04
C GLY A 831 -1.96 -14.11 7.87
N ASP A 832 -3.03 -13.30 7.81
CA ASP A 832 -4.27 -13.53 8.58
C ASP A 832 -5.34 -14.29 7.77
N THR A 833 -5.61 -13.83 6.54
CA THR A 833 -6.61 -14.46 5.65
C THR A 833 -6.06 -15.70 4.95
N TRP A 834 -6.86 -16.77 4.86
CA TRP A 834 -6.44 -18.04 4.26
C TRP A 834 -7.04 -18.20 2.87
N GLU A 835 -6.20 -18.37 1.84
CA GLU A 835 -6.69 -18.75 0.53
C GLU A 835 -7.13 -20.24 0.54
N PRO A 836 -8.33 -20.59 0.01
CA PRO A 836 -8.88 -21.94 0.14
C PRO A 836 -8.06 -23.08 -0.47
N SER A 837 -7.31 -22.86 -1.55
CA SER A 837 -6.38 -23.86 -2.09
C SER A 837 -5.21 -24.13 -1.15
N TRP A 838 -4.75 -23.11 -0.41
CA TRP A 838 -3.68 -23.28 0.58
C TRP A 838 -4.16 -24.17 1.74
N VAL A 839 -5.42 -24.05 2.13
CA VAL A 839 -6.03 -24.91 3.16
C VAL A 839 -6.21 -26.35 2.67
N ALA A 840 -6.55 -26.52 1.39
CA ALA A 840 -6.78 -27.82 0.76
C ALA A 840 -5.48 -28.62 0.57
N ASP A 841 -4.34 -27.96 0.40
CA ASP A 841 -3.02 -28.58 0.30
C ASP A 841 -2.33 -28.64 1.68
N PRO A 842 -2.13 -29.83 2.28
CA PRO A 842 -1.56 -29.93 3.62
C PRO A 842 -0.15 -29.35 3.77
N VAL A 843 0.68 -29.40 2.72
CA VAL A 843 2.05 -28.89 2.77
C VAL A 843 2.05 -27.37 2.78
N ILE A 844 1.26 -26.77 1.89
CA ILE A 844 1.09 -25.31 1.82
C ILE A 844 0.40 -24.78 3.07
N LYS A 845 -0.64 -25.47 3.57
CA LYS A 845 -1.31 -25.11 4.81
C LYS A 845 -0.30 -24.99 5.96
N THR A 846 0.53 -26.01 6.18
CA THR A 846 1.53 -25.98 7.25
C THR A 846 2.59 -24.90 7.02
N ALA A 847 2.96 -24.60 5.77
CA ALA A 847 3.85 -23.47 5.48
C ALA A 847 3.21 -22.13 5.83
N TYR A 848 1.92 -21.94 5.54
CA TYR A 848 1.19 -20.72 5.90
C TYR A 848 0.96 -20.60 7.42
N GLU A 849 0.73 -21.71 8.13
CA GLU A 849 0.68 -21.74 9.61
C GLU A 849 2.00 -21.22 10.21
N ARG A 850 3.16 -21.61 9.64
CA ARG A 850 4.47 -21.07 10.05
C ARG A 850 4.61 -19.59 9.74
N PHE A 851 4.12 -19.14 8.58
CA PHE A 851 4.16 -17.73 8.20
C PHE A 851 3.35 -16.88 9.19
N ASN A 852 2.10 -17.27 9.48
CA ASN A 852 1.25 -16.61 10.48
C ASN A 852 1.93 -16.57 11.87
N ALA A 853 2.55 -17.68 12.30
CA ALA A 853 3.26 -17.73 13.57
C ALA A 853 4.43 -16.74 13.63
N ARG A 854 5.24 -16.64 12.55
CA ARG A 854 6.35 -15.69 12.47
C ARG A 854 5.89 -14.23 12.52
N LEU A 855 4.73 -13.92 11.96
CA LEU A 855 4.17 -12.55 12.02
C LEU A 855 3.72 -12.18 13.44
N LYS A 856 3.16 -13.13 14.20
CA LYS A 856 2.87 -12.93 15.63
C LYS A 856 4.15 -12.73 16.45
N GLU A 857 5.22 -13.45 16.13
CA GLU A 857 6.54 -13.25 16.74
C GLU A 857 7.15 -11.88 16.40
N LEU A 858 6.97 -11.41 15.15
CA LEU A 858 7.37 -10.05 14.74
C LEU A 858 6.63 -8.99 15.56
N GLU A 859 5.32 -9.12 15.74
CA GLU A 859 4.56 -8.18 16.55
C GLU A 859 5.11 -8.04 17.98
N ALA A 860 5.38 -9.17 18.63
CA ALA A 860 6.00 -9.20 19.96
C ALA A 860 7.42 -8.62 19.97
N THR A 861 8.20 -8.85 18.90
CA THR A 861 9.55 -8.28 18.75
C THR A 861 9.50 -6.76 18.61
N ILE A 862 8.52 -6.21 17.89
CA ILE A 862 8.30 -4.77 17.77
C ILE A 862 7.95 -4.18 19.14
N ASP A 863 7.07 -4.83 19.89
CA ASP A 863 6.73 -4.40 21.25
C ASP A 863 7.95 -4.39 22.18
N GLU A 864 8.80 -5.42 22.12
CA GLU A 864 10.05 -5.46 22.88
C GLU A 864 10.97 -4.29 22.51
N ARG A 865 11.18 -4.06 21.21
CA ARG A 865 12.03 -2.96 20.69
C ARG A 865 11.51 -1.59 21.09
N ASN A 866 10.19 -1.38 21.04
CA ASN A 866 9.53 -0.13 21.42
C ASN A 866 9.59 0.13 22.94
N ASN A 867 9.78 -0.91 23.76
CA ASN A 867 9.91 -0.78 25.21
C ASN A 867 11.36 -0.70 25.71
N ASP A 868 12.36 -1.01 24.87
CA ASP A 868 13.77 -0.87 25.22
C ASP A 868 14.24 0.58 25.06
N LEU A 869 14.49 1.25 26.19
CA LEU A 869 14.98 2.63 26.26
C LEU A 869 16.37 2.84 25.63
N LYS A 870 17.08 1.78 25.26
CA LYS A 870 18.32 1.89 24.47
C LYS A 870 18.04 2.23 23.00
N ASN A 871 16.86 1.90 22.48
CA ASN A 871 16.45 2.20 21.11
C ASN A 871 15.86 3.61 21.04
N THR A 872 16.73 4.61 21.12
CA THR A 872 16.32 6.02 21.22
C THR A 872 15.53 6.55 20.03
N ASN A 873 15.59 5.90 18.86
CA ASN A 873 14.77 6.27 17.70
C ASN A 873 13.32 5.73 17.80
N ARG A 874 13.04 4.87 18.78
CA ARG A 874 11.73 4.23 19.04
C ARG A 874 11.15 4.53 20.41
N ALA A 875 12.00 4.81 21.39
CA ALA A 875 11.63 4.95 22.79
C ALA A 875 12.29 6.18 23.43
N GLY A 876 11.55 6.89 24.26
CA GLY A 876 12.04 8.09 24.94
C GLY A 876 10.91 9.06 25.31
N ALA A 877 11.28 10.18 25.93
CA ALA A 877 10.33 11.23 26.28
C ALA A 877 9.71 11.84 25.02
N GLY A 878 8.39 11.79 24.89
CA GLY A 878 7.64 12.34 23.76
C GLY A 878 7.72 11.52 22.46
N VAL A 879 8.51 10.44 22.42
CA VAL A 879 8.68 9.61 21.21
C VAL A 879 7.45 8.73 21.01
N VAL A 880 6.94 8.70 19.77
CA VAL A 880 5.90 7.76 19.35
C VAL A 880 6.56 6.42 19.00
N PRO A 881 6.08 5.28 19.53
CA PRO A 881 6.58 3.97 19.18
C PRO A 881 6.47 3.74 17.67
N TYR A 882 7.46 3.10 17.06
CA TYR A 882 7.37 2.77 15.65
C TYR A 882 6.56 1.47 15.50
N GLU A 883 5.34 1.57 14.95
CA GLU A 883 4.41 0.45 14.84
C GLU A 883 3.90 0.18 13.42
N LEU A 884 4.36 0.95 12.42
CA LEU A 884 3.90 0.85 11.02
C LEU A 884 4.10 -0.53 10.37
N LEU A 885 4.95 -1.37 10.96
CA LEU A 885 5.23 -2.73 10.49
C LEU A 885 4.73 -3.82 11.44
N LYS A 886 3.89 -3.47 12.43
CA LYS A 886 3.12 -4.49 13.18
C LYS A 886 2.12 -5.14 12.21
N PRO A 887 2.11 -6.48 12.06
CA PRO A 887 1.35 -7.11 10.99
C PRO A 887 -0.17 -6.89 11.06
N PHE A 888 -0.75 -6.81 12.27
CA PHE A 888 -2.20 -6.80 12.47
C PHE A 888 -2.70 -5.47 13.05
N SER A 889 -3.96 -5.12 12.73
CA SER A 889 -4.63 -3.95 13.28
C SER A 889 -6.14 -4.12 13.34
N GLU A 890 -6.78 -3.39 14.23
CA GLU A 890 -8.20 -3.05 14.14
C GLU A 890 -8.50 -2.04 13.02
N SER A 891 -9.78 -1.85 12.67
CA SER A 891 -10.22 -0.85 11.69
C SER A 891 -10.05 0.59 12.20
N GLY A 892 -9.84 1.55 11.30
CA GLY A 892 -9.67 2.97 11.60
C GLY A 892 -8.23 3.45 11.45
N VAL A 893 -7.96 4.71 11.83
CA VAL A 893 -6.60 5.29 11.85
C VAL A 893 -5.88 4.84 13.13
N THR A 894 -4.98 3.87 13.01
CA THR A 894 -4.31 3.19 14.13
C THR A 894 -2.79 3.37 14.15
N GLY A 895 -2.16 3.73 13.03
CA GLY A 895 -0.70 3.86 12.94
C GLY A 895 0.06 2.53 12.97
N LYS A 896 -0.61 1.41 12.68
CA LYS A 896 -0.08 0.04 12.66
C LYS A 896 -0.93 -0.85 11.75
N GLY A 897 -0.45 -2.04 11.41
CA GLY A 897 -1.18 -2.99 10.55
C GLY A 897 -0.57 -3.03 9.15
N VAL A 898 -0.30 -4.24 8.66
CA VAL A 898 0.26 -4.47 7.32
C VAL A 898 -0.77 -5.25 6.49
N PRO A 899 -1.54 -4.58 5.61
CA PRO A 899 -2.44 -5.26 4.68
C PRO A 899 -1.68 -6.17 3.70
N ASN A 900 -2.40 -7.11 3.08
CA ASN A 900 -1.84 -7.90 1.98
C ASN A 900 -1.49 -7.05 0.74
N SER A 901 -2.21 -5.95 0.55
CA SER A 901 -2.30 -5.22 -0.73
C SER A 901 -2.33 -3.70 -0.52
N ILE A 902 -2.26 -2.96 -1.63
CA ILE A 902 -2.45 -1.52 -1.66
C ILE A 902 -3.96 -1.24 -1.64
N SER A 903 -4.57 -1.39 -0.46
CA SER A 903 -6.02 -1.36 -0.25
C SER A 903 -6.53 -0.16 0.54
N ILE A 904 -5.62 0.60 1.15
CA ILE A 904 -5.62 2.06 1.31
C ILE A 904 -4.40 2.45 2.13
#